data_AF-A0A936Y3D6-F1
#
_entry.id   AF-A0A936Y3D6-F1
#
_cell.length_a   1.000
_cell.length_b   1.000
_cell.length_c   1.000
_cell.angle_alpha   90.00
_cell.angle_beta   90.00
_cell.angle_gamma   90.00
#
_symmetry.space_group_name_H-M   'P 1'
#
loop_
_entity.id
_entity.type
_entity.pdbx_description
1 polymer ?
#
loop_
_entity_poly.entity_id
_entity_poly.type
_entity_poly.pdbx_seq_one_letter_code
_entity_poly.pdbx_strand_id
1 'polypeptide(L)'
;MARHHGFICTSSFPATDIFRITLPSAISVSGTHDSVSITYSGTPPAVSGQEEGFQRGELPAGSGNWYIYTLSESYEDKDWWPCKADMQDKADSLDINVTVPNTYWVAANGKLVDSAINGANRTFKYKHRYPIATYLVSLGIAKYNRQHRGTVNIAGKDVPVMYYTYPNMTGATLTNAIARMDVSKTELVEFSNKYGPYPFADEKHGYYQHNWGGGMEHQTFSGMSAGSMASWSVIAHELAHQWFGNKVTFATWNHLWLAEGFAKYSEALAAELVPAIGVNPATHLSGIKSTARATSTTPVLLSAASIANSNTIWTTNNDNAIYQRGAMIVSMLRAIMGDTKFFQGCRDYLSDPLLAYKSAVTADLQRNMENQLSGVNLTPFFNAWVNGTGRTDYTGDYYVSGNTIQIRLQQTRNPAVNPFMPMPVVIKIANAANTYDTSVVIYHYAATQLGYADAVNGLGPPSSDFVTYNFSFVPAIITVDPDNKTMASGSLTQVFTPLAVSILNFAANKTATGNKINLALSYSKPVDRVILLKSANGNDFTDAGEMQLTNASGTINYYSFNDALPFMPASFYRAKIYSATETEYSAIVKVQQTHKKNLTVSPNPAADVVNISFNNPGREKVAVRVVNAAGKVMMETETKNDFIHFDVSNLSAGMYVAQVLRPGRATEADKFLVNH
;
A
#
# COMPACT_ATOMS: atom_id res chain seq x y z
N MET A 1 -1.31 -45.26 -5.91
CA MET A 1 -1.24 -46.04 -4.65
C MET A 1 -0.56 -45.18 -3.59
N ALA A 2 -1.13 -45.10 -2.38
CA ALA A 2 -0.53 -44.38 -1.26
C ALA A 2 -0.01 -45.34 -0.18
N ARG A 3 1.09 -45.00 0.46
CA ARG A 3 1.68 -45.73 1.58
C ARG A 3 2.07 -44.78 2.71
N HIS A 4 1.79 -45.17 3.96
CA HIS A 4 2.24 -44.49 5.18
C HIS A 4 3.28 -45.39 5.85
N HIS A 5 4.52 -44.90 5.99
CA HIS A 5 5.67 -45.70 6.43
C HIS A 5 5.82 -47.07 5.74
N GLY A 6 5.52 -47.13 4.43
CA GLY A 6 5.59 -48.36 3.63
C GLY A 6 4.34 -49.23 3.68
N PHE A 7 3.44 -49.05 4.66
CA PHE A 7 2.16 -49.74 4.74
C PHE A 7 1.15 -49.13 3.77
N ILE A 8 0.39 -49.97 3.07
CA ILE A 8 -0.61 -49.50 2.10
C ILE A 8 -1.75 -48.81 2.84
N CYS A 9 -2.07 -47.59 2.42
CA CYS A 9 -3.21 -46.84 2.95
C CYS A 9 -4.48 -47.13 2.14
N THR A 10 -5.64 -47.05 2.79
CA THR A 10 -6.91 -46.92 2.06
C THR A 10 -6.98 -45.54 1.41
N SER A 11 -7.28 -45.49 0.11
CA SER A 11 -7.38 -44.24 -0.65
C SER A 11 -8.61 -44.19 -1.53
N SER A 12 -9.13 -42.98 -1.79
CA SER A 12 -10.33 -42.73 -2.59
C SER A 12 -10.23 -41.41 -3.34
N PHE A 13 -11.06 -41.23 -4.37
CA PHE A 13 -11.21 -39.96 -5.10
C PHE A 13 -12.62 -39.39 -4.82
N PRO A 14 -12.82 -38.64 -3.72
CA PRO A 14 -14.13 -38.04 -3.40
C PRO A 14 -14.57 -36.97 -4.41
N ALA A 15 -13.66 -36.44 -5.21
CA ALA A 15 -13.90 -35.57 -6.34
C ALA A 15 -12.82 -35.84 -7.40
N THR A 16 -13.01 -35.37 -8.63
CA THR A 16 -12.07 -35.55 -9.75
C THR A 16 -10.63 -35.14 -9.38
N ASP A 17 -10.51 -34.09 -8.57
CA ASP A 17 -9.24 -33.43 -8.28
C ASP A 17 -8.75 -33.64 -6.85
N ILE A 18 -9.41 -34.50 -6.06
CA ILE A 18 -9.07 -34.73 -4.66
C ILE A 18 -8.70 -36.19 -4.48
N PHE A 19 -7.45 -36.45 -4.11
CA PHE A 19 -6.98 -37.76 -3.71
C PHE A 19 -6.95 -37.87 -2.18
N ARG A 20 -7.92 -38.56 -1.59
CA ARG A 20 -8.02 -38.74 -0.13
C ARG A 20 -7.30 -40.00 0.32
N ILE A 21 -6.41 -39.84 1.30
CA ILE A 21 -5.64 -40.93 1.91
C ILE A 21 -6.10 -41.06 3.36
N THR A 22 -6.55 -42.26 3.76
CA THR A 22 -6.87 -42.57 5.16
C THR A 22 -5.66 -43.24 5.79
N LEU A 23 -5.08 -42.60 6.81
CA LEU A 23 -3.93 -43.15 7.52
C LEU A 23 -4.37 -44.33 8.41
N PRO A 24 -3.51 -45.36 8.61
CA PRO A 24 -3.82 -46.50 9.46
C PRO A 24 -4.07 -46.14 10.94
N SER A 25 -3.47 -45.03 11.39
CA SER A 25 -3.62 -44.49 12.74
C SER A 25 -3.66 -42.96 12.69
N ALA A 26 -4.38 -42.36 13.64
CA ALA A 26 -4.40 -40.90 13.78
C ALA A 26 -3.04 -40.37 14.24
N ILE A 27 -2.60 -39.24 13.68
CA ILE A 27 -1.45 -38.48 14.17
C ILE A 27 -1.95 -37.58 15.31
N SER A 28 -1.78 -38.01 16.55
CA SER A 28 -2.41 -37.39 17.73
C SER A 28 -1.63 -36.22 18.33
N VAL A 29 -0.37 -36.00 17.93
CA VAL A 29 0.50 -34.97 18.48
C VAL A 29 0.82 -33.93 17.42
N SER A 30 0.39 -32.69 17.65
CA SER A 30 0.70 -31.55 16.79
C SER A 30 2.22 -31.33 16.69
N GLY A 31 2.72 -31.04 15.49
CA GLY A 31 4.15 -30.86 15.22
C GLY A 31 4.93 -32.15 14.94
N THR A 32 4.27 -33.32 14.94
CA THR A 32 4.92 -34.58 14.55
C THR A 32 5.21 -34.57 13.05
N HIS A 33 6.48 -34.77 12.67
CA HIS A 33 6.84 -35.03 11.28
C HIS A 33 6.42 -36.45 10.88
N ASP A 34 5.80 -36.56 9.71
CA ASP A 34 5.31 -37.81 9.17
C ASP A 34 5.55 -37.85 7.64
N SER A 35 5.34 -39.00 7.02
CA SER A 35 5.62 -39.22 5.60
C SER A 35 4.59 -40.14 4.95
N VAL A 36 4.14 -39.73 3.77
CA VAL A 36 3.34 -40.55 2.86
C VAL A 36 4.08 -40.66 1.54
N SER A 37 4.09 -41.84 0.94
CA SER A 37 4.62 -42.06 -0.40
C SER A 37 3.47 -42.36 -1.35
N ILE A 38 3.45 -41.68 -2.50
CA ILE A 38 2.42 -41.86 -3.51
C ILE A 38 3.10 -42.31 -4.81
N THR A 39 2.68 -43.47 -5.33
CA THR A 39 3.10 -43.98 -6.64
C THR A 39 1.96 -43.82 -7.62
N TYR A 40 2.25 -43.19 -8.76
CA TYR A 40 1.30 -42.94 -9.84
C TYR A 40 2.02 -43.02 -11.19
N SER A 41 1.24 -43.09 -12.26
CA SER A 41 1.74 -43.12 -13.63
C SER A 41 0.73 -42.46 -14.55
N GLY A 42 1.20 -41.78 -15.58
CA GLY A 42 0.37 -41.14 -16.58
C GLY A 42 1.17 -40.83 -17.84
N THR A 43 0.48 -40.39 -18.88
CA THR A 43 1.11 -39.90 -20.11
C THR A 43 0.75 -38.43 -20.26
N PRO A 44 1.74 -37.51 -20.33
CA PRO A 44 1.45 -36.10 -20.57
C PRO A 44 0.70 -35.95 -21.90
N PRO A 45 -0.40 -35.19 -21.95
CA PRO A 45 -1.12 -34.96 -23.19
C PRO A 45 -0.21 -34.25 -24.23
N ALA A 46 -0.42 -34.59 -25.51
CA ALA A 46 0.31 -34.01 -26.63
C ALA A 46 -0.39 -32.71 -27.11
N VAL A 47 -0.62 -31.80 -26.17
CA VAL A 47 -1.37 -30.56 -26.34
C VAL A 47 -0.57 -29.42 -25.73
N SER A 48 -0.97 -28.19 -26.07
CA SER A 48 -0.46 -27.00 -25.39
C SER A 48 -1.58 -26.05 -25.03
N GLY A 49 -1.53 -25.50 -23.83
CA GLY A 49 -2.55 -24.60 -23.32
C GLY A 49 -2.28 -24.18 -21.88
N GLN A 50 -3.07 -23.21 -21.41
CA GLN A 50 -3.02 -22.72 -20.02
C GLN A 50 -3.60 -23.73 -19.03
N GLU A 51 -4.59 -24.52 -19.43
CA GLU A 51 -5.23 -25.57 -18.61
C GLU A 51 -4.50 -26.93 -18.74
N GLU A 52 -3.22 -26.91 -19.10
CA GLU A 52 -2.46 -28.13 -19.39
C GLU A 52 -1.19 -28.16 -18.54
N GLY A 53 -1.26 -28.77 -17.35
CA GLY A 53 -0.14 -28.78 -16.40
C GLY A 53 1.10 -29.50 -16.85
N PHE A 54 0.96 -30.42 -17.80
CA PHE A 54 2.03 -31.28 -18.28
C PHE A 54 1.93 -31.56 -19.76
N GLN A 55 2.83 -30.98 -20.53
CA GLN A 55 2.71 -30.92 -21.97
C GLN A 55 3.87 -31.65 -22.61
N ARG A 56 3.61 -32.37 -23.71
CA ARG A 56 4.67 -32.96 -24.55
C ARG A 56 4.48 -32.62 -26.01
N GLY A 57 5.59 -32.60 -26.74
CA GLY A 57 5.58 -32.46 -28.19
C GLY A 57 6.89 -32.91 -28.81
N GLU A 58 7.04 -32.67 -30.11
CA GLU A 58 8.24 -33.02 -30.87
C GLU A 58 8.82 -31.80 -31.60
N LEU A 59 10.16 -31.77 -31.75
CA LEU A 59 10.87 -30.69 -32.46
C LEU A 59 11.84 -31.21 -33.54
N PRO A 60 11.54 -31.02 -34.84
CA PRO A 60 10.25 -30.59 -35.39
C PRO A 60 9.15 -31.66 -35.18
N ALA A 61 7.89 -31.31 -35.42
CA ALA A 61 6.78 -32.26 -35.33
C ALA A 61 7.02 -33.49 -36.23
N GLY A 62 6.86 -34.70 -35.68
CA GLY A 62 7.07 -35.97 -36.39
C GLY A 62 8.54 -36.43 -36.46
N SER A 63 9.46 -35.76 -35.77
CA SER A 63 10.89 -36.13 -35.74
C SER A 63 11.25 -37.23 -34.73
N GLY A 64 10.36 -37.54 -33.79
CA GLY A 64 10.66 -38.36 -32.62
C GLY A 64 11.60 -37.69 -31.60
N ASN A 65 11.99 -36.43 -31.80
CA ASN A 65 12.71 -35.64 -30.81
C ASN A 65 11.73 -35.00 -29.84
N TRP A 66 11.32 -35.79 -28.86
CA TRP A 66 10.37 -35.36 -27.85
C TRP A 66 10.93 -34.24 -26.97
N TYR A 67 10.05 -33.40 -26.47
CA TYR A 67 10.24 -32.56 -25.30
C TYR A 67 9.04 -32.69 -24.37
N ILE A 68 9.24 -32.38 -23.10
CA ILE A 68 8.20 -32.29 -22.07
C ILE A 68 8.44 -31.01 -21.28
N TYR A 69 7.39 -30.31 -20.86
CA TYR A 69 7.49 -29.30 -19.82
C TYR A 69 6.22 -29.22 -18.98
N THR A 70 6.34 -28.63 -17.79
CA THR A 70 5.21 -28.32 -16.89
C THR A 70 4.83 -26.85 -16.98
N LEU A 71 3.54 -26.56 -16.81
CA LEU A 71 2.96 -25.22 -16.71
C LEU A 71 1.83 -25.27 -15.68
N SER A 72 2.14 -25.07 -14.41
CA SER A 72 1.21 -25.37 -13.32
C SER A 72 0.37 -24.19 -12.84
N GLU A 73 0.67 -22.97 -13.30
CA GLU A 73 -0.17 -21.81 -13.06
C GLU A 73 -1.45 -21.87 -13.93
N SER A 74 -2.65 -21.88 -13.36
CA SER A 74 -3.02 -21.49 -11.98
C SER A 74 -3.44 -22.66 -11.08
N TYR A 75 -3.92 -23.76 -11.62
CA TYR A 75 -4.48 -24.89 -10.86
C TYR A 75 -3.99 -26.25 -11.35
N GLU A 76 -3.00 -26.26 -12.23
CA GLU A 76 -2.59 -27.40 -13.04
C GLU A 76 -1.36 -28.14 -12.47
N ASP A 77 -0.90 -27.79 -11.27
CA ASP A 77 0.08 -28.60 -10.52
C ASP A 77 -0.42 -30.03 -10.27
N LYS A 78 -1.70 -30.20 -9.95
CA LYS A 78 -2.36 -31.49 -9.76
C LYS A 78 -2.33 -32.40 -11.00
N ASP A 79 -2.12 -31.85 -12.21
CA ASP A 79 -2.20 -32.62 -13.46
C ASP A 79 -1.05 -33.62 -13.61
N TRP A 80 0.06 -33.39 -12.91
CA TRP A 80 1.29 -34.17 -13.11
C TRP A 80 1.92 -34.70 -11.86
N TRP A 81 1.54 -34.20 -10.67
CA TRP A 81 1.98 -34.77 -9.42
C TRP A 81 0.94 -34.58 -8.30
N PRO A 82 0.80 -35.57 -7.40
CA PRO A 82 -0.01 -35.41 -6.20
C PRO A 82 0.63 -34.37 -5.27
N CYS A 83 -0.03 -33.23 -5.11
CA CYS A 83 0.41 -32.15 -4.25
C CYS A 83 -0.75 -31.59 -3.42
N LYS A 84 -0.41 -30.82 -2.38
CA LYS A 84 -1.37 -29.91 -1.74
C LYS A 84 -1.28 -28.58 -2.49
N ALA A 85 -2.15 -28.39 -3.47
CA ALA A 85 -2.21 -27.20 -4.33
C ALA A 85 -2.67 -25.95 -3.54
N ASP A 86 -1.82 -25.46 -2.64
CA ASP A 86 -2.07 -24.34 -1.74
C ASP A 86 -0.83 -23.46 -1.68
N MET A 87 -0.99 -22.17 -1.98
CA MET A 87 0.10 -21.21 -1.95
C MET A 87 0.49 -20.82 -0.53
N GLN A 88 -0.39 -21.01 0.46
CA GLN A 88 -0.12 -20.67 1.86
C GLN A 88 0.68 -21.77 2.58
N ASP A 89 0.57 -23.02 2.11
CA ASP A 89 1.31 -24.18 2.65
C ASP A 89 2.43 -24.60 1.71
N LYS A 90 3.43 -23.72 1.57
CA LYS A 90 4.62 -24.00 0.76
C LYS A 90 5.39 -25.20 1.31
N ALA A 91 5.82 -26.08 0.42
CA ALA A 91 6.82 -27.07 0.78
C ALA A 91 8.10 -26.35 1.21
N ASP A 92 8.74 -26.80 2.29
CA ASP A 92 9.95 -26.17 2.83
C ASP A 92 11.18 -26.33 1.92
N SER A 93 11.20 -27.42 1.13
CA SER A 93 12.28 -27.83 0.26
C SER A 93 11.83 -28.94 -0.71
N LEU A 94 12.64 -29.22 -1.74
CA LEU A 94 12.39 -30.31 -2.68
C LEU A 94 13.67 -31.09 -3.03
N ASP A 95 13.52 -32.41 -3.14
CA ASP A 95 14.48 -33.31 -3.79
C ASP A 95 13.84 -33.88 -5.06
N ILE A 96 14.35 -33.48 -6.23
CA ILE A 96 13.76 -33.84 -7.52
C ILE A 96 14.71 -34.83 -8.21
N ASN A 97 14.26 -36.07 -8.39
CA ASN A 97 15.02 -37.14 -9.02
C ASN A 97 14.35 -37.56 -10.32
N VAL A 98 15.00 -37.34 -11.46
CA VAL A 98 14.42 -37.57 -12.79
C VAL A 98 15.33 -38.46 -13.62
N THR A 99 14.81 -39.59 -14.08
CA THR A 99 15.54 -40.52 -14.95
C THR A 99 15.01 -40.42 -16.38
N VAL A 100 15.90 -40.16 -17.33
CA VAL A 100 15.60 -39.97 -18.76
C VAL A 100 16.61 -40.73 -19.63
N PRO A 101 16.34 -40.95 -20.93
CA PRO A 101 17.37 -41.44 -21.84
C PRO A 101 18.61 -40.52 -21.80
N ASN A 102 19.81 -41.09 -21.89
CA ASN A 102 21.05 -40.36 -21.59
C ASN A 102 21.41 -39.19 -22.54
N THR A 103 20.65 -39.05 -23.64
CA THR A 103 20.71 -37.94 -24.61
C THR A 103 19.87 -36.72 -24.21
N TYR A 104 19.05 -36.85 -23.17
CA TYR A 104 18.18 -35.79 -22.65
C TYR A 104 18.81 -35.07 -21.46
N TRP A 105 18.39 -33.81 -21.29
CA TRP A 105 18.69 -32.98 -20.14
C TRP A 105 17.40 -32.58 -19.44
N VAL A 106 17.49 -32.38 -18.12
CA VAL A 106 16.38 -31.96 -17.27
C VAL A 106 16.66 -30.53 -16.78
N ALA A 107 15.73 -29.62 -17.01
CA ALA A 107 15.58 -28.33 -16.36
C ALA A 107 14.64 -28.50 -15.17
N ALA A 108 15.02 -28.03 -13.98
CA ALA A 108 14.21 -28.09 -12.77
C ALA A 108 14.62 -26.98 -11.79
N ASN A 109 13.83 -26.75 -10.75
CA ASN A 109 14.19 -25.84 -9.66
C ASN A 109 15.46 -26.30 -8.93
N GLY A 110 16.14 -25.35 -8.27
CA GLY A 110 17.25 -25.66 -7.36
C GLY A 110 18.57 -26.02 -8.01
N LYS A 111 19.49 -26.59 -7.23
CA LYS A 111 20.85 -26.91 -7.65
C LYS A 111 20.92 -28.34 -8.18
N LEU A 112 21.51 -28.53 -9.36
CA LEU A 112 21.89 -29.86 -9.84
C LEU A 112 23.06 -30.39 -9.00
N VAL A 113 22.87 -31.48 -8.28
CA VAL A 113 23.90 -32.07 -7.41
C VAL A 113 24.50 -33.37 -7.95
N ASP A 114 23.79 -34.06 -8.84
CA ASP A 114 24.24 -35.31 -9.47
C ASP A 114 23.53 -35.53 -10.82
N SER A 115 24.22 -36.14 -11.79
CA SER A 115 23.67 -36.48 -13.11
C SER A 115 24.26 -37.78 -13.67
N ALA A 116 24.30 -38.84 -12.87
CA ALA A 116 24.92 -40.12 -13.21
C ALA A 116 24.25 -40.81 -14.42
N ILE A 117 25.07 -41.42 -15.29
CA ILE A 117 24.61 -42.25 -16.42
C ILE A 117 24.71 -43.71 -16.00
N ASN A 118 23.61 -44.45 -16.17
CA ASN A 118 23.50 -45.88 -15.91
C ASN A 118 22.91 -46.58 -17.14
N GLY A 119 23.77 -47.19 -17.96
CA GLY A 119 23.38 -47.79 -19.23
C GLY A 119 22.84 -46.77 -20.22
N ALA A 120 21.63 -47.00 -20.74
CA ALA A 120 20.96 -46.11 -21.68
C ALA A 120 20.33 -44.86 -21.03
N ASN A 121 20.28 -44.81 -19.70
CA ASN A 121 19.59 -43.76 -18.95
C ASN A 121 20.57 -42.86 -18.19
N ARG A 122 20.10 -41.66 -17.88
CA ARG A 122 20.76 -40.70 -16.98
C ARG A 122 19.77 -40.28 -15.91
N THR A 123 20.20 -40.23 -14.66
CA THR A 123 19.41 -39.78 -13.53
C THR A 123 19.95 -38.44 -13.03
N PHE A 124 19.13 -37.40 -13.09
CA PHE A 124 19.40 -36.08 -12.54
C PHE A 124 18.86 -35.98 -11.13
N LYS A 125 19.66 -35.41 -10.21
CA LYS A 125 19.23 -35.09 -8.84
C LYS A 125 19.37 -33.60 -8.61
N TYR A 126 18.24 -32.94 -8.42
CA TYR A 126 18.17 -31.53 -8.06
C TYR A 126 17.79 -31.39 -6.58
N LYS A 127 18.37 -30.38 -5.93
CA LYS A 127 18.05 -29.99 -4.56
C LYS A 127 17.62 -28.54 -4.53
N HIS A 128 16.38 -28.29 -4.13
CA HIS A 128 15.88 -26.96 -3.79
C HIS A 128 15.75 -26.86 -2.27
N ARG A 129 16.28 -25.81 -1.66
CA ARG A 129 16.38 -25.61 -0.20
C ARG A 129 15.78 -24.29 0.26
N TYR A 130 14.81 -23.79 -0.51
CA TYR A 130 13.97 -22.67 -0.15
C TYR A 130 12.49 -23.09 -0.20
N PRO A 131 11.61 -22.41 0.55
CA PRO A 131 10.19 -22.69 0.45
C PRO A 131 9.60 -22.35 -0.92
N ILE A 132 8.79 -23.26 -1.46
CA ILE A 132 8.25 -23.21 -2.81
C ILE A 132 6.74 -23.49 -2.82
N ALA A 133 5.98 -22.67 -3.55
CA ALA A 133 4.57 -22.96 -3.84
C ALA A 133 4.49 -24.03 -4.93
N THR A 134 3.49 -24.90 -4.87
CA THR A 134 3.39 -26.06 -5.77
C THR A 134 3.30 -25.70 -7.25
N TYR A 135 2.67 -24.57 -7.60
CA TYR A 135 2.58 -24.09 -8.98
C TYR A 135 3.93 -23.65 -9.57
N LEU A 136 4.93 -23.36 -8.72
CA LEU A 136 6.28 -22.93 -9.13
C LEU A 136 7.24 -24.11 -9.36
N VAL A 137 6.82 -25.32 -9.02
CA VAL A 137 7.60 -26.55 -9.23
C VAL A 137 7.59 -26.89 -10.70
N SER A 138 8.77 -27.11 -11.27
CA SER A 138 8.89 -27.30 -12.71
C SER A 138 9.80 -28.44 -13.14
N LEU A 139 9.43 -29.01 -14.28
CA LEU A 139 10.24 -29.94 -15.05
C LEU A 139 10.22 -29.51 -16.52
N GLY A 140 11.38 -29.32 -17.12
CA GLY A 140 11.58 -29.25 -18.57
C GLY A 140 12.52 -30.36 -19.00
N ILE A 141 12.13 -31.18 -19.99
CA ILE A 141 12.91 -32.34 -20.43
C ILE A 141 13.03 -32.28 -21.95
N ALA A 142 14.24 -32.08 -22.44
CA ALA A 142 14.52 -32.07 -23.88
C ALA A 142 16.00 -32.38 -24.12
N LYS A 143 16.38 -32.51 -25.39
CA LYS A 143 17.78 -32.57 -25.80
C LYS A 143 18.44 -31.20 -25.73
N TYR A 144 18.41 -30.51 -24.58
CA TYR A 144 18.86 -29.11 -24.48
C TYR A 144 20.33 -28.89 -24.89
N ASN A 145 20.59 -27.82 -25.62
CA ASN A 145 21.87 -27.14 -25.68
C ASN A 145 22.03 -26.30 -24.41
N ARG A 146 23.01 -26.64 -23.57
CA ARG A 146 23.21 -25.98 -22.27
C ARG A 146 24.36 -24.97 -22.33
N GLN A 147 24.11 -23.78 -21.82
CA GLN A 147 25.04 -22.67 -21.78
C GLN A 147 25.31 -22.30 -20.32
N HIS A 148 26.55 -22.49 -19.86
CA HIS A 148 27.00 -22.01 -18.55
C HIS A 148 27.59 -20.61 -18.72
N ARG A 149 27.05 -19.60 -18.02
CA ARG A 149 27.32 -18.18 -18.29
C ARG A 149 28.10 -17.47 -17.17
N GLY A 150 28.87 -18.25 -16.41
CA GLY A 150 29.61 -17.77 -15.24
C GLY A 150 28.72 -17.54 -14.03
N THR A 151 29.15 -16.64 -13.16
CA THR A 151 28.45 -16.26 -11.93
C THR A 151 28.21 -14.76 -11.89
N VAL A 152 27.22 -14.35 -11.08
CA VAL A 152 26.97 -12.95 -10.71
C VAL A 152 27.11 -12.85 -9.20
N ASN A 153 27.96 -11.94 -8.72
CA ASN A 153 28.13 -11.74 -7.28
C ASN A 153 26.98 -10.90 -6.73
N ILE A 154 26.19 -11.47 -5.82
CA ILE A 154 25.08 -10.80 -5.14
C ILE A 154 25.34 -10.90 -3.64
N ALA A 155 25.60 -9.77 -2.99
CA ALA A 155 25.86 -9.69 -1.55
C ALA A 155 26.92 -10.71 -1.06
N GLY A 156 28.00 -10.90 -1.82
CA GLY A 156 29.10 -11.81 -1.48
C GLY A 156 28.87 -13.27 -1.89
N LYS A 157 27.73 -13.61 -2.51
CA LYS A 157 27.45 -14.95 -3.06
C LYS A 157 27.55 -14.96 -4.57
N ASP A 158 28.32 -15.90 -5.12
CA ASP A 158 28.44 -16.08 -6.56
C ASP A 158 27.30 -16.96 -7.09
N VAL A 159 26.27 -16.32 -7.63
CA VAL A 159 25.08 -17.00 -8.17
C VAL A 159 25.40 -17.53 -9.57
N PRO A 160 25.38 -18.86 -9.82
CA PRO A 160 25.57 -19.42 -11.14
C PRO A 160 24.44 -19.03 -12.11
N VAL A 161 24.81 -18.64 -13.33
CA VAL A 161 23.86 -18.32 -14.40
C VAL A 161 23.94 -19.34 -15.52
N MET A 162 22.79 -19.85 -15.97
CA MET A 162 22.73 -20.85 -17.05
C MET A 162 21.51 -20.71 -17.95
N TYR A 163 21.65 -21.07 -19.23
CA TYR A 163 20.55 -21.06 -20.20
C TYR A 163 20.44 -22.40 -20.92
N TYR A 164 19.23 -22.96 -21.03
CA TYR A 164 18.97 -24.21 -21.73
C TYR A 164 18.08 -23.93 -22.94
N THR A 165 18.61 -24.09 -24.15
CA THR A 165 17.87 -23.86 -25.40
C THR A 165 17.67 -25.17 -26.15
N TYR A 166 16.65 -25.25 -26.99
CA TYR A 166 16.44 -26.43 -27.83
C TYR A 166 17.47 -26.49 -28.96
N PRO A 167 17.83 -27.70 -29.45
CA PRO A 167 18.85 -27.88 -30.50
C PRO A 167 18.62 -27.11 -31.78
N ASN A 168 17.36 -26.88 -32.13
CA ASN A 168 16.95 -26.19 -33.35
C ASN A 168 17.00 -24.66 -33.23
N MET A 169 17.25 -24.10 -32.04
CA MET A 169 17.54 -22.68 -31.90
C MET A 169 18.99 -22.43 -32.30
N THR A 170 19.19 -21.94 -33.52
CA THR A 170 20.52 -21.76 -34.13
C THR A 170 20.67 -20.37 -34.75
N GLY A 171 21.90 -20.03 -35.16
CA GLY A 171 22.18 -18.81 -35.92
C GLY A 171 21.82 -17.52 -35.17
N ALA A 172 21.27 -16.54 -35.88
CA ALA A 172 20.94 -15.23 -35.32
C ALA A 172 19.94 -15.30 -34.16
N THR A 173 18.95 -16.22 -34.21
CA THR A 173 17.98 -16.41 -33.13
C THR A 173 18.67 -16.79 -31.83
N LEU A 174 19.59 -17.76 -31.87
CA LEU A 174 20.36 -18.16 -30.69
C LEU A 174 21.26 -17.01 -30.21
N THR A 175 22.00 -16.38 -31.12
CA THR A 175 22.92 -15.27 -30.78
C THR A 175 22.17 -14.12 -30.09
N ASN A 176 21.03 -13.72 -30.62
CA ASN A 176 20.22 -12.63 -30.07
C ASN A 176 19.63 -13.02 -28.70
N ALA A 177 19.12 -14.25 -28.56
CA ALA A 177 18.59 -14.74 -27.29
C ALA A 177 19.68 -14.77 -26.20
N ILE A 178 20.87 -15.33 -26.51
CA ILE A 178 21.98 -15.39 -25.55
C ILE A 178 22.47 -13.98 -25.19
N ALA A 179 22.66 -13.10 -26.18
CA ALA A 179 23.10 -11.73 -25.94
C ALA A 179 22.10 -11.00 -25.03
N ARG A 180 20.79 -11.19 -25.26
CA ARG A 180 19.78 -10.56 -24.42
C ARG A 180 19.74 -11.15 -23.02
N MET A 181 19.69 -12.48 -22.88
CA MET A 181 19.74 -13.11 -21.56
C MET A 181 21.01 -12.73 -20.80
N ASP A 182 22.14 -12.51 -21.47
CA ASP A 182 23.36 -12.04 -20.80
C ASP A 182 23.23 -10.65 -20.15
N VAL A 183 22.43 -9.71 -20.70
CA VAL A 183 22.18 -8.43 -20.02
C VAL A 183 21.25 -8.58 -18.80
N SER A 184 20.51 -9.69 -18.67
CA SER A 184 19.76 -10.00 -17.43
C SER A 184 20.66 -10.16 -16.20
N LYS A 185 21.96 -10.40 -16.38
CA LYS A 185 22.93 -10.42 -15.28
C LYS A 185 23.03 -9.05 -14.60
N THR A 186 22.95 -7.97 -15.38
CA THR A 186 22.91 -6.61 -14.83
C THR A 186 21.56 -6.33 -14.18
N GLU A 187 20.45 -6.78 -14.77
CA GLU A 187 19.13 -6.68 -14.13
C GLU A 187 19.08 -7.42 -12.79
N LEU A 188 19.72 -8.60 -12.69
CA LEU A 188 19.81 -9.38 -11.45
C LEU A 188 20.52 -8.59 -10.34
N VAL A 189 21.60 -7.87 -10.68
CA VAL A 189 22.31 -6.98 -9.76
C VAL A 189 21.43 -5.80 -9.36
N GLU A 190 20.85 -5.11 -10.34
CA GLU A 190 20.08 -3.89 -10.10
C GLU A 190 18.78 -4.16 -9.31
N PHE A 191 18.06 -5.24 -9.64
CA PHE A 191 16.91 -5.66 -8.84
C PHE A 191 17.33 -6.10 -7.44
N SER A 192 18.49 -6.76 -7.29
CA SER A 192 19.01 -7.08 -5.95
C SER A 192 19.32 -5.82 -5.14
N ASN A 193 19.82 -4.76 -5.78
CA ASN A 193 20.08 -3.47 -5.12
C ASN A 193 18.78 -2.77 -4.69
N LYS A 194 17.70 -2.89 -5.48
CA LYS A 194 16.41 -2.23 -5.19
C LYS A 194 15.54 -3.03 -4.22
N TYR A 195 15.35 -4.32 -4.47
CA TYR A 195 14.41 -5.20 -3.76
C TYR A 195 15.07 -6.03 -2.64
N GLY A 196 16.39 -5.97 -2.51
CA GLY A 196 17.17 -6.78 -1.58
C GLY A 196 17.80 -8.00 -2.26
N PRO A 197 18.75 -8.71 -1.61
CA PRO A 197 19.53 -9.77 -2.24
C PRO A 197 18.66 -10.82 -2.95
N TYR A 198 19.17 -11.34 -4.08
CA TYR A 198 18.52 -12.42 -4.82
C TYR A 198 18.07 -13.56 -3.89
N PRO A 199 16.78 -13.94 -3.86
CA PRO A 199 16.26 -14.77 -2.77
C PRO A 199 16.76 -16.22 -2.77
N PHE A 200 17.32 -16.68 -3.89
CA PHE A 200 17.78 -18.06 -4.09
C PHE A 200 19.30 -18.13 -4.37
N ALA A 201 20.06 -17.20 -3.79
CA ALA A 201 21.49 -17.00 -4.10
C ALA A 201 22.42 -18.19 -3.81
N ASP A 202 22.00 -19.18 -3.03
CA ASP A 202 22.77 -20.42 -2.81
C ASP A 202 22.57 -21.49 -3.91
N GLU A 203 21.69 -21.22 -4.87
CA GLU A 203 21.32 -22.17 -5.91
C GLU A 203 21.78 -21.71 -7.29
N LYS A 204 20.87 -21.18 -8.13
CA LYS A 204 21.16 -20.71 -9.48
C LYS A 204 20.13 -19.68 -9.92
N HIS A 205 20.44 -18.95 -10.97
CA HIS A 205 19.48 -18.21 -11.78
C HIS A 205 19.62 -18.61 -13.25
N GLY A 206 18.56 -18.49 -14.03
CA GLY A 206 18.65 -18.77 -15.45
C GLY A 206 17.32 -19.05 -16.10
N TYR A 207 17.41 -19.54 -17.34
CA TYR A 207 16.25 -19.73 -18.20
C TYR A 207 16.32 -21.05 -18.96
N TYR A 208 15.20 -21.72 -19.15
CA TYR A 208 15.09 -22.88 -20.02
C TYR A 208 13.99 -22.72 -21.05
N GLN A 209 14.21 -23.29 -22.23
CA GLN A 209 13.26 -23.17 -23.31
C GLN A 209 12.11 -24.16 -23.13
N HIS A 210 10.89 -23.67 -23.30
CA HIS A 210 9.70 -24.49 -23.53
C HIS A 210 8.94 -23.97 -24.77
N ASN A 211 7.80 -24.59 -25.08
CA ASN A 211 7.04 -24.31 -26.30
C ASN A 211 5.66 -23.67 -26.05
N TRP A 212 5.49 -23.06 -24.89
CA TRP A 212 4.34 -22.20 -24.56
C TRP A 212 4.75 -20.73 -24.76
N GLY A 213 3.83 -19.88 -25.21
CA GLY A 213 4.11 -18.46 -25.47
C GLY A 213 4.38 -17.70 -24.18
N GLY A 214 5.19 -16.64 -24.20
CA GLY A 214 5.51 -15.90 -22.96
C GLY A 214 6.59 -16.58 -22.11
N GLY A 215 6.47 -16.46 -20.79
CA GLY A 215 7.38 -17.03 -19.80
C GLY A 215 6.64 -17.48 -18.55
N MET A 216 7.28 -18.34 -17.76
CA MET A 216 6.75 -18.85 -16.50
C MET A 216 7.84 -18.80 -15.44
N GLU A 217 7.56 -18.19 -14.31
CA GLU A 217 8.55 -17.67 -13.37
C GLU A 217 9.19 -18.71 -12.44
N HIS A 218 9.08 -19.99 -12.78
CA HIS A 218 9.53 -21.12 -11.98
C HIS A 218 10.82 -20.82 -11.20
N GLN A 219 10.76 -20.99 -9.87
CA GLN A 219 11.82 -20.56 -8.96
C GLN A 219 13.21 -21.05 -9.42
N THR A 220 14.18 -20.13 -9.47
CA THR A 220 15.58 -20.33 -9.91
C THR A 220 15.82 -20.58 -11.40
N PHE A 221 14.78 -20.93 -12.17
CA PHE A 221 14.96 -21.34 -13.55
C PHE A 221 13.69 -21.14 -14.37
N SER A 222 13.43 -19.90 -14.79
CA SER A 222 12.18 -19.56 -15.48
C SER A 222 12.11 -20.24 -16.86
N GLY A 223 10.92 -20.74 -17.18
CA GLY A 223 10.62 -21.24 -18.50
C GLY A 223 10.36 -20.09 -19.46
N MET A 224 10.90 -20.13 -20.68
CA MET A 224 10.54 -19.17 -21.73
C MET A 224 10.41 -19.78 -23.11
N SER A 225 9.53 -19.18 -23.93
CA SER A 225 9.51 -19.42 -25.37
C SER A 225 10.80 -18.94 -26.06
N ALA A 226 11.05 -19.42 -27.29
CA ALA A 226 12.19 -18.95 -28.08
C ALA A 226 12.20 -17.43 -28.30
N GLY A 227 11.05 -16.82 -28.58
CA GLY A 227 10.91 -15.37 -28.77
C GLY A 227 11.08 -14.60 -27.47
N SER A 228 10.57 -15.15 -26.37
CA SER A 228 10.67 -14.55 -25.02
C SER A 228 12.10 -14.45 -24.53
N MET A 229 12.95 -15.43 -24.87
CA MET A 229 14.39 -15.39 -24.56
C MET A 229 15.16 -14.26 -25.29
N ALA A 230 14.55 -13.62 -26.29
CA ALA A 230 15.09 -12.41 -26.92
C ALA A 230 14.32 -11.14 -26.53
N SER A 231 13.26 -11.26 -25.73
CA SER A 231 12.42 -10.14 -25.30
C SER A 231 12.93 -9.55 -24.00
N TRP A 232 13.33 -8.28 -24.04
CA TRP A 232 13.89 -7.64 -22.86
C TRP A 232 12.88 -7.48 -21.73
N SER A 233 11.62 -7.22 -22.06
CA SER A 233 10.57 -7.00 -21.08
C SER A 233 10.19 -8.31 -20.42
N VAL A 234 10.05 -9.40 -21.18
CA VAL A 234 9.73 -10.73 -20.60
C VAL A 234 10.85 -11.19 -19.69
N ILE A 235 12.12 -11.05 -20.09
CA ILE A 235 13.26 -11.43 -19.22
C ILE A 235 13.27 -10.65 -17.91
N ALA A 236 13.01 -9.34 -17.94
CA ALA A 236 12.92 -8.51 -16.75
C ALA A 236 11.71 -8.92 -15.87
N HIS A 237 10.59 -9.25 -16.51
CA HIS A 237 9.38 -9.74 -15.87
C HIS A 237 9.64 -11.03 -15.07
N GLU A 238 10.13 -12.08 -15.74
CA GLU A 238 10.44 -13.38 -15.14
C GLU A 238 11.48 -13.30 -14.02
N LEU A 239 12.41 -12.35 -14.14
CA LEU A 239 13.42 -12.11 -13.12
C LEU A 239 12.84 -11.39 -11.89
N ALA A 240 11.96 -10.41 -12.08
CA ALA A 240 11.31 -9.70 -10.98
C ALA A 240 10.46 -10.64 -10.10
N HIS A 241 9.84 -11.64 -10.73
CA HIS A 241 9.08 -12.66 -10.03
C HIS A 241 9.86 -13.41 -8.95
N GLN A 242 11.20 -13.51 -9.09
CA GLN A 242 12.04 -14.17 -8.10
C GLN A 242 11.90 -13.54 -6.71
N TRP A 243 11.54 -12.25 -6.64
CA TRP A 243 11.12 -11.56 -5.41
C TRP A 243 9.60 -11.56 -5.22
N PHE A 244 8.84 -11.14 -6.23
CA PHE A 244 7.39 -10.94 -6.16
C PHE A 244 6.63 -12.07 -6.86
N GLY A 245 6.05 -12.99 -6.10
CA GLY A 245 5.46 -14.22 -6.62
C GLY A 245 6.21 -15.45 -6.10
N ASN A 246 7.54 -15.43 -6.13
CA ASN A 246 8.36 -16.56 -5.69
C ASN A 246 8.72 -16.49 -4.20
N LYS A 247 9.51 -15.47 -3.80
CA LYS A 247 9.92 -15.31 -2.39
C LYS A 247 8.70 -14.99 -1.52
N VAL A 248 7.91 -13.99 -1.91
CA VAL A 248 6.61 -13.71 -1.30
C VAL A 248 5.55 -14.02 -2.33
N THR A 249 4.76 -15.07 -2.11
CA THR A 249 3.68 -15.48 -3.01
C THR A 249 2.39 -14.79 -2.57
N PHE A 250 1.45 -14.56 -3.47
CA PHE A 250 0.10 -14.15 -3.07
C PHE A 250 -0.63 -15.32 -2.39
N ALA A 251 -1.46 -15.05 -1.38
CA ALA A 251 -2.12 -16.11 -0.61
C ALA A 251 -3.17 -16.90 -1.42
N THR A 252 -3.83 -16.22 -2.36
CA THR A 252 -4.91 -16.75 -3.20
C THR A 252 -4.94 -15.98 -4.51
N TRP A 253 -5.46 -16.59 -5.58
CA TRP A 253 -5.47 -16.02 -6.95
C TRP A 253 -6.15 -14.66 -7.08
N ASN A 254 -7.03 -14.27 -6.16
CA ASN A 254 -7.58 -12.92 -6.12
C ASN A 254 -6.50 -11.84 -5.89
N HIS A 255 -5.41 -12.17 -5.20
CA HIS A 255 -4.28 -11.29 -4.91
C HIS A 255 -3.15 -11.39 -5.94
N LEU A 256 -3.36 -12.06 -7.08
CA LEU A 256 -2.36 -12.32 -8.12
C LEU A 256 -1.62 -11.05 -8.61
N TRP A 257 -2.28 -9.88 -8.58
CA TRP A 257 -1.65 -8.59 -8.93
C TRP A 257 -0.41 -8.26 -8.08
N LEU A 258 -0.24 -8.85 -6.89
CA LEU A 258 0.96 -8.69 -6.06
C LEU A 258 2.21 -9.28 -6.72
N ALA A 259 2.07 -10.30 -7.56
CA ALA A 259 3.15 -10.84 -8.38
C ALA A 259 3.20 -10.09 -9.72
N GLU A 260 2.17 -10.26 -10.55
CA GLU A 260 2.13 -9.76 -11.92
C GLU A 260 2.24 -8.23 -12.03
N GLY A 261 1.63 -7.49 -11.12
CA GLY A 261 1.71 -6.03 -11.12
C GLY A 261 3.12 -5.54 -10.82
N PHE A 262 3.82 -6.19 -9.88
CA PHE A 262 5.22 -5.87 -9.57
C PHE A 262 6.18 -6.33 -10.67
N ALA A 263 5.96 -7.51 -11.25
CA ALA A 263 6.76 -8.01 -12.37
C ALA A 263 6.61 -7.11 -13.61
N LYS A 264 5.37 -6.73 -13.94
CA LYS A 264 5.06 -5.83 -15.05
C LYS A 264 5.62 -4.42 -14.84
N TYR A 265 5.52 -3.89 -13.62
CA TYR A 265 6.18 -2.63 -13.25
C TYR A 265 7.70 -2.71 -13.40
N SER A 266 8.29 -3.85 -13.03
CA SER A 266 9.74 -4.04 -13.07
C SER A 266 10.32 -4.06 -14.48
N GLU A 267 9.50 -4.22 -15.53
CA GLU A 267 9.91 -3.97 -16.91
C GLU A 267 10.33 -2.49 -17.09
N ALA A 268 9.50 -1.54 -16.64
CA ALA A 268 9.85 -0.13 -16.70
C ALA A 268 11.08 0.18 -15.82
N LEU A 269 11.18 -0.47 -14.66
CA LEU A 269 12.34 -0.34 -13.78
C LEU A 269 13.63 -0.87 -14.43
N ALA A 270 13.57 -1.99 -15.17
CA ALA A 270 14.73 -2.51 -15.88
C ALA A 270 15.20 -1.52 -16.95
N ALA A 271 14.26 -0.97 -17.74
CA ALA A 271 14.58 0.07 -18.73
C ALA A 271 15.19 1.33 -18.09
N GLU A 272 14.79 1.66 -16.86
CA GLU A 272 15.38 2.77 -16.08
C GLU A 272 16.80 2.45 -15.58
N LEU A 273 17.04 1.26 -15.04
CA LEU A 273 18.29 0.90 -14.35
C LEU A 273 19.38 0.36 -15.27
N VAL A 274 19.01 -0.16 -16.44
CA VAL A 274 19.94 -0.90 -17.31
C VAL A 274 20.00 -0.24 -18.70
N PRO A 275 20.93 0.71 -18.91
CA PRO A 275 21.06 1.45 -20.17
C PRO A 275 21.22 0.56 -21.42
N ALA A 276 21.82 -0.63 -21.27
CA ALA A 276 22.00 -1.59 -22.35
C ALA A 276 20.69 -2.12 -22.95
N ILE A 277 19.54 -1.95 -22.27
CA ILE A 277 18.22 -2.25 -22.82
C ILE A 277 17.83 -1.26 -23.93
N GLY A 278 18.29 -0.01 -23.85
CA GLY A 278 18.08 1.00 -24.89
C GLY A 278 16.61 1.43 -25.07
N VAL A 279 15.77 1.25 -24.06
CA VAL A 279 14.34 1.63 -24.09
C VAL A 279 14.11 2.81 -23.13
N ASN A 280 13.32 3.79 -23.56
CA ASN A 280 12.89 4.86 -22.68
C ASN A 280 11.80 4.35 -21.71
N PRO A 281 12.01 4.40 -20.38
CA PRO A 281 11.06 3.89 -19.40
C PRO A 281 9.71 4.61 -19.43
N ALA A 282 9.68 5.92 -19.73
CA ALA A 282 8.44 6.68 -19.85
C ALA A 282 7.59 6.26 -21.06
N THR A 283 8.23 5.87 -22.17
CA THR A 283 7.55 5.31 -23.33
C THR A 283 6.95 3.94 -23.01
N HIS A 284 7.69 3.09 -22.28
CA HIS A 284 7.17 1.79 -21.85
C HIS A 284 5.98 1.93 -20.89
N LEU A 285 6.11 2.79 -19.88
CA LEU A 285 5.02 3.11 -18.95
C LEU A 285 3.80 3.72 -19.65
N SER A 286 3.99 4.51 -20.71
CA SER A 286 2.87 5.04 -21.52
C SER A 286 2.01 3.91 -22.09
N GLY A 287 2.63 2.85 -22.61
CA GLY A 287 1.92 1.67 -23.11
C GLY A 287 1.13 0.96 -22.01
N ILE A 288 1.78 0.72 -20.86
CA ILE A 288 1.14 0.10 -19.69
C ILE A 288 -0.06 0.95 -19.21
N LYS A 289 0.14 2.25 -19.04
CA LYS A 289 -0.90 3.22 -18.64
C LYS A 289 -2.06 3.24 -19.63
N SER A 290 -1.80 3.23 -20.93
CA SER A 290 -2.85 3.22 -21.96
C SER A 290 -3.78 2.02 -21.78
N THR A 291 -3.21 0.81 -21.67
CA THR A 291 -3.98 -0.43 -21.50
C THR A 291 -4.67 -0.48 -20.13
N ALA A 292 -4.00 -0.02 -19.06
CA ALA A 292 -4.58 0.08 -17.72
C ALA A 292 -5.82 0.99 -17.68
N ARG A 293 -5.79 2.10 -18.43
CA ARG A 293 -6.92 3.04 -18.56
C ARG A 293 -8.03 2.47 -19.43
N ALA A 294 -7.72 1.72 -20.48
CA ALA A 294 -8.73 1.02 -21.28
C ALA A 294 -9.46 -0.04 -20.43
N THR A 295 -8.77 -0.70 -19.50
CA THR A 295 -9.30 -1.76 -18.62
C THR A 295 -9.99 -1.19 -17.37
N SER A 296 -10.71 -0.08 -17.50
CA SER A 296 -11.25 0.65 -16.36
C SER A 296 -12.45 -0.01 -15.65
N THR A 297 -12.97 -1.13 -16.13
CA THR A 297 -14.16 -1.78 -15.53
C THR A 297 -13.85 -2.99 -14.66
N THR A 298 -12.58 -3.40 -14.57
CA THR A 298 -12.16 -4.62 -13.87
C THR A 298 -11.21 -4.24 -12.73
N PRO A 299 -11.50 -4.66 -11.47
CA PRO A 299 -10.58 -4.44 -10.34
C PRO A 299 -9.36 -5.35 -10.48
N VAL A 300 -8.25 -4.98 -9.85
CA VAL A 300 -7.04 -5.83 -9.85
C VAL A 300 -7.13 -6.92 -8.78
N LEU A 301 -7.90 -6.67 -7.71
CA LEU A 301 -8.29 -7.72 -6.77
C LEU A 301 -9.46 -8.50 -7.40
N LEU A 302 -9.17 -9.71 -7.90
CA LEU A 302 -10.16 -10.48 -8.63
C LEU A 302 -11.28 -11.00 -7.72
N SER A 303 -12.48 -11.13 -8.28
CA SER A 303 -13.61 -11.74 -7.59
C SER A 303 -13.47 -13.27 -7.50
N ALA A 304 -14.24 -13.91 -6.62
CA ALA A 304 -14.32 -15.38 -6.56
C ALA A 304 -14.73 -16.00 -7.90
N ALA A 305 -15.62 -15.34 -8.67
CA ALA A 305 -16.02 -15.81 -9.99
C ALA A 305 -14.87 -15.69 -11.01
N SER A 306 -14.08 -14.61 -10.92
CA SER A 306 -12.94 -14.36 -11.80
C SER A 306 -11.79 -15.37 -11.59
N ILE A 307 -11.74 -16.03 -10.44
CA ILE A 307 -10.72 -17.04 -10.13
C ILE A 307 -11.23 -18.48 -10.16
N ALA A 308 -12.42 -18.73 -10.72
CA ALA A 308 -13.04 -20.05 -10.68
C ALA A 308 -12.25 -21.13 -11.43
N ASN A 309 -11.47 -20.76 -12.45
CA ASN A 309 -10.58 -21.62 -13.22
C ASN A 309 -9.56 -20.75 -13.99
N SER A 310 -8.53 -21.39 -14.54
CA SER A 310 -7.43 -20.74 -15.25
C SER A 310 -7.93 -19.94 -16.46
N ASN A 311 -8.80 -20.50 -17.31
CA ASN A 311 -9.36 -19.76 -18.46
C ASN A 311 -10.08 -18.45 -18.06
N THR A 312 -10.72 -18.41 -16.89
CA THR A 312 -11.41 -17.21 -16.41
C THR A 312 -10.42 -16.17 -15.87
N ILE A 313 -9.39 -16.60 -15.14
CA ILE A 313 -8.30 -15.73 -14.66
C ILE A 313 -7.65 -15.03 -15.85
N TRP A 314 -7.36 -15.78 -16.92
CA TRP A 314 -6.59 -15.31 -18.07
C TRP A 314 -7.46 -14.78 -19.22
N THR A 315 -8.69 -14.37 -18.94
CA THR A 315 -9.45 -13.55 -19.89
C THR A 315 -8.75 -12.21 -20.10
N THR A 316 -8.86 -11.63 -21.30
CA THR A 316 -8.18 -10.36 -21.65
C THR A 316 -8.44 -9.22 -20.66
N ASN A 317 -9.63 -9.15 -20.06
CA ASN A 317 -9.95 -8.11 -19.08
C ASN A 317 -9.27 -8.33 -17.73
N ASN A 318 -9.29 -9.55 -17.22
CA ASN A 318 -8.64 -9.89 -15.95
C ASN A 318 -7.12 -9.80 -16.09
N ASP A 319 -6.56 -10.34 -17.17
CA ASP A 319 -5.15 -10.23 -17.53
C ASP A 319 -4.68 -8.76 -17.52
N ASN A 320 -5.33 -7.89 -18.30
CA ASN A 320 -4.96 -6.48 -18.33
C ASN A 320 -5.15 -5.77 -16.97
N ALA A 321 -6.11 -6.19 -16.15
CA ALA A 321 -6.29 -5.63 -14.81
C ALA A 321 -5.14 -6.01 -13.88
N ILE A 322 -4.80 -7.30 -13.84
CA ILE A 322 -3.74 -7.88 -13.00
C ILE A 322 -2.37 -7.28 -13.37
N TYR A 323 -2.03 -7.29 -14.66
CA TYR A 323 -0.74 -6.81 -15.16
C TYR A 323 -0.66 -5.30 -15.25
N GLN A 324 -1.52 -4.69 -16.08
CA GLN A 324 -1.32 -3.30 -16.52
C GLN A 324 -1.78 -2.33 -15.44
N ARG A 325 -2.97 -2.55 -14.87
CA ARG A 325 -3.44 -1.73 -13.74
C ARG A 325 -2.61 -2.02 -12.49
N GLY A 326 -2.28 -3.28 -12.22
CA GLY A 326 -1.35 -3.65 -11.15
C GLY A 326 -0.03 -2.87 -11.22
N ALA A 327 0.61 -2.84 -12.39
CA ALA A 327 1.85 -2.08 -12.60
C ALA A 327 1.69 -0.57 -12.37
N MET A 328 0.58 0.02 -12.82
CA MET A 328 0.32 1.44 -12.58
C MET A 328 0.04 1.75 -11.10
N ILE A 329 -0.53 0.81 -10.35
CA ILE A 329 -0.69 0.94 -8.89
C ILE A 329 0.68 0.94 -8.21
N VAL A 330 1.57 0.03 -8.60
CA VAL A 330 2.96 -0.01 -8.09
C VAL A 330 3.70 1.28 -8.46
N SER A 331 3.55 1.77 -9.69
CA SER A 331 4.13 3.05 -10.12
C SER A 331 3.60 4.24 -9.32
N MET A 332 2.29 4.28 -9.04
CA MET A 332 1.70 5.31 -8.18
C MET A 332 2.18 5.22 -6.74
N LEU A 333 2.36 4.02 -6.17
CA LEU A 333 2.96 3.85 -4.84
C LEU A 333 4.38 4.46 -4.81
N ARG A 334 5.21 4.19 -5.84
CA ARG A 334 6.53 4.84 -5.95
C ARG A 334 6.42 6.36 -6.07
N ALA A 335 5.44 6.87 -6.82
CA ALA A 335 5.21 8.31 -6.92
C ALA A 335 4.80 8.96 -5.58
N ILE A 336 3.94 8.29 -4.79
CA ILE A 336 3.52 8.76 -3.45
C ILE A 336 4.72 8.82 -2.50
N MET A 337 5.52 7.75 -2.48
CA MET A 337 6.54 7.54 -1.45
C MET A 337 7.88 8.18 -1.80
N GLY A 338 8.15 8.38 -3.09
CA GLY A 338 9.49 8.62 -3.60
C GLY A 338 10.38 7.37 -3.52
N ASP A 339 11.49 7.40 -4.25
CA ASP A 339 12.35 6.22 -4.46
C ASP A 339 12.85 5.59 -3.15
N THR A 340 13.41 6.39 -2.26
CA THR A 340 14.04 5.90 -1.02
C THR A 340 13.05 5.09 -0.17
N LYS A 341 11.88 5.66 0.09
CA LYS A 341 10.85 5.03 0.93
C LYS A 341 10.16 3.89 0.21
N PHE A 342 9.89 4.02 -1.09
CA PHE A 342 9.28 2.94 -1.89
C PHE A 342 10.15 1.69 -1.88
N PHE A 343 11.42 1.80 -2.26
CA PHE A 343 12.31 0.64 -2.30
C PHE A 343 12.62 0.09 -0.90
N GLN A 344 12.63 0.95 0.13
CA GLN A 344 12.69 0.45 1.51
C GLN A 344 11.42 -0.33 1.88
N GLY A 345 10.24 0.14 1.51
CA GLY A 345 8.98 -0.56 1.73
C GLY A 345 8.91 -1.91 1.00
N CYS A 346 9.44 -1.98 -0.22
CA CYS A 346 9.62 -3.25 -0.93
C CYS A 346 10.55 -4.21 -0.18
N ARG A 347 11.70 -3.74 0.30
CA ARG A 347 12.64 -4.55 1.08
C ARG A 347 12.01 -5.05 2.39
N ASP A 348 11.28 -4.18 3.09
CA ASP A 348 10.59 -4.53 4.33
C ASP A 348 9.51 -5.58 4.06
N TYR A 349 8.67 -5.38 3.03
CA TYR A 349 7.69 -6.37 2.59
C TYR A 349 8.33 -7.73 2.25
N LEU A 350 9.43 -7.74 1.50
CA LEU A 350 10.15 -8.96 1.09
C LEU A 350 10.99 -9.60 2.20
N SER A 351 11.17 -8.93 3.33
CA SER A 351 11.93 -9.42 4.51
C SER A 351 11.08 -9.56 5.77
N ASP A 352 9.81 -9.16 5.73
CA ASP A 352 8.84 -9.33 6.81
C ASP A 352 8.80 -10.82 7.20
N PRO A 353 9.11 -11.20 8.46
CA PRO A 353 9.10 -12.60 8.90
C PRO A 353 7.76 -13.32 8.75
N LEU A 354 6.66 -12.56 8.60
CA LEU A 354 5.34 -13.10 8.32
C LEU A 354 5.15 -13.47 6.84
N LEU A 355 5.94 -12.90 5.94
CA LEU A 355 5.72 -12.95 4.48
C LEU A 355 6.89 -13.60 3.72
N ALA A 356 8.12 -13.39 4.17
CA ALA A 356 9.33 -13.88 3.51
C ALA A 356 9.30 -15.41 3.41
N TYR A 357 9.38 -15.93 2.19
CA TYR A 357 9.24 -17.35 1.85
C TYR A 357 7.89 -17.96 2.25
N LYS A 358 6.86 -17.12 2.37
CA LYS A 358 5.48 -17.48 2.69
C LYS A 358 4.55 -16.78 1.69
N SER A 359 3.35 -16.45 2.14
CA SER A 359 2.33 -15.82 1.31
C SER A 359 1.76 -14.55 1.93
N ALA A 360 1.24 -13.67 1.09
CA ALA A 360 0.77 -12.35 1.45
C ALA A 360 -0.60 -12.04 0.83
N VAL A 361 -1.37 -11.23 1.54
CA VAL A 361 -2.56 -10.56 1.01
C VAL A 361 -2.26 -9.08 0.75
N THR A 362 -3.14 -8.39 0.03
CA THR A 362 -2.97 -6.96 -0.28
C THR A 362 -2.77 -6.08 0.98
N ALA A 363 -3.42 -6.43 2.09
CA ALA A 363 -3.27 -5.71 3.35
C ALA A 363 -1.84 -5.77 3.92
N ASP A 364 -1.08 -6.83 3.63
CA ASP A 364 0.31 -6.96 4.06
C ASP A 364 1.23 -6.00 3.31
N LEU A 365 1.01 -5.83 2.01
CA LEU A 365 1.70 -4.83 1.20
C LEU A 365 1.37 -3.43 1.71
N GLN A 366 0.08 -3.14 1.89
CA GLN A 366 -0.38 -1.85 2.41
C GLN A 366 0.32 -1.52 3.74
N ARG A 367 0.30 -2.43 4.72
CA ARG A 367 0.96 -2.24 6.03
C ARG A 367 2.44 -1.86 5.88
N ASN A 368 3.18 -2.58 5.04
CA ASN A 368 4.62 -2.33 4.86
C ASN A 368 4.89 -0.98 4.16
N MET A 369 4.03 -0.56 3.25
CA MET A 369 4.13 0.78 2.62
C MET A 369 3.74 1.90 3.59
N GLU A 370 2.71 1.72 4.41
CA GLU A 370 2.29 2.70 5.42
C GLU A 370 3.35 2.90 6.52
N ASN A 371 4.07 1.84 6.91
CA ASN A 371 5.19 1.93 7.85
C ASN A 371 6.27 2.91 7.37
N GLN A 372 6.56 2.91 6.07
CA GLN A 372 7.52 3.84 5.46
C GLN A 372 6.99 5.28 5.34
N LEU A 373 5.68 5.46 5.48
CA LEU A 373 5.01 6.76 5.50
C LEU A 373 4.62 7.20 6.92
N SER A 374 5.31 6.71 7.96
CA SER A 374 5.01 7.07 9.36
C SER A 374 3.56 6.79 9.77
N GLY A 375 2.95 5.73 9.22
CA GLY A 375 1.59 5.31 9.53
C GLY A 375 0.49 6.09 8.82
N VAL A 376 0.81 6.87 7.77
CA VAL A 376 -0.23 7.51 6.93
C VAL A 376 -1.13 6.43 6.33
N ASN A 377 -2.45 6.58 6.51
CA ASN A 377 -3.44 5.63 6.07
C ASN A 377 -3.64 5.66 4.53
N LEU A 378 -3.20 4.61 3.85
CA LEU A 378 -3.38 4.41 2.41
C LEU A 378 -4.66 3.64 2.05
N THR A 379 -5.50 3.28 3.02
CA THR A 379 -6.78 2.59 2.78
C THR A 379 -7.63 3.26 1.70
N PRO A 380 -7.79 4.60 1.66
CA PRO A 380 -8.54 5.25 0.57
C PRO A 380 -7.95 5.01 -0.82
N PHE A 381 -6.61 4.96 -0.93
CA PHE A 381 -5.91 4.65 -2.18
C PHE A 381 -6.15 3.20 -2.59
N PHE A 382 -5.90 2.23 -1.70
CA PHE A 382 -6.10 0.81 -1.99
C PHE A 382 -7.56 0.48 -2.30
N ASN A 383 -8.52 1.09 -1.61
CA ASN A 383 -9.93 0.93 -1.92
C ASN A 383 -10.29 1.46 -3.31
N ALA A 384 -9.76 2.61 -3.71
CA ALA A 384 -10.04 3.20 -5.02
C ALA A 384 -9.41 2.40 -6.17
N TRP A 385 -8.16 1.94 -6.01
CA TRP A 385 -7.38 1.41 -7.12
C TRP A 385 -7.24 -0.10 -7.14
N VAL A 386 -7.24 -0.75 -5.97
CA VAL A 386 -7.12 -2.22 -5.89
C VAL A 386 -8.50 -2.89 -5.90
N ASN A 387 -9.38 -2.45 -5.00
CA ASN A 387 -10.74 -2.99 -4.86
C ASN A 387 -11.71 -2.34 -5.86
N GLY A 388 -11.43 -1.10 -6.25
CA GLY A 388 -12.27 -0.28 -7.10
C GLY A 388 -11.96 -0.44 -8.58
N THR A 389 -12.79 0.23 -9.38
CA THR A 389 -12.66 0.32 -10.84
C THR A 389 -12.55 1.78 -11.24
N GLY A 390 -12.33 2.02 -12.52
CA GLY A 390 -12.39 3.33 -13.14
C GLY A 390 -11.03 3.88 -13.55
N ARG A 391 -11.09 5.10 -14.08
CA ARG A 391 -9.94 5.94 -14.39
C ARG A 391 -10.27 7.40 -14.09
N THR A 392 -9.24 8.21 -13.95
CA THR A 392 -9.36 9.64 -13.71
C THR A 392 -8.74 10.45 -14.85
N ASP A 393 -9.32 11.61 -15.12
CA ASP A 393 -8.76 12.69 -15.91
C ASP A 393 -8.65 13.94 -15.03
N TYR A 394 -7.70 14.81 -15.34
CA TYR A 394 -7.37 15.99 -14.55
C TYR A 394 -7.47 17.26 -15.37
N THR A 395 -8.21 18.21 -14.83
CA THR A 395 -8.16 19.63 -15.22
C THR A 395 -7.68 20.43 -14.01
N GLY A 396 -7.53 21.74 -14.17
CA GLY A 396 -7.22 22.61 -13.06
C GLY A 396 -6.57 23.91 -13.51
N ASP A 397 -6.22 24.71 -12.51
CA ASP A 397 -5.65 26.03 -12.69
C ASP A 397 -4.26 26.10 -12.06
N TYR A 398 -3.36 26.85 -12.68
CA TYR A 398 -2.11 27.24 -12.04
C TYR A 398 -1.84 28.73 -12.18
N TYR A 399 -1.25 29.32 -11.14
CA TYR A 399 -0.84 30.73 -11.11
C TYR A 399 0.66 30.81 -10.87
N VAL A 400 1.37 31.65 -11.63
CA VAL A 400 2.81 31.89 -11.46
C VAL A 400 3.03 33.35 -11.03
N SER A 401 3.83 33.55 -9.98
CA SER A 401 4.32 34.86 -9.55
C SER A 401 5.81 34.78 -9.21
N GLY A 402 6.65 35.35 -10.07
CA GLY A 402 8.09 35.18 -9.97
C GLY A 402 8.47 33.70 -9.97
N ASN A 403 9.12 33.25 -8.89
CA ASN A 403 9.55 31.87 -8.73
C ASN A 403 8.52 30.97 -8.03
N THR A 404 7.34 31.50 -7.71
CA THR A 404 6.29 30.79 -7.00
C THR A 404 5.23 30.31 -7.98
N ILE A 405 4.78 29.06 -7.84
CA ILE A 405 3.59 28.54 -8.50
C ILE A 405 2.54 28.13 -7.48
N GLN A 406 1.28 28.37 -7.78
CA GLN A 406 0.13 27.74 -7.11
C GLN A 406 -0.56 26.80 -8.09
N ILE A 407 -0.96 25.61 -7.64
CA ILE A 407 -1.61 24.60 -8.49
C ILE A 407 -2.88 24.10 -7.79
N ARG A 408 -4.01 24.21 -8.46
CA ARG A 408 -5.29 23.59 -8.11
C ARG A 408 -5.58 22.45 -9.08
N LEU A 409 -6.03 21.31 -8.56
CA LEU A 409 -6.39 20.14 -9.36
C LEU A 409 -7.88 19.85 -9.26
N GLN A 410 -8.48 19.39 -10.35
CA GLN A 410 -9.86 18.94 -10.42
C GLN A 410 -9.90 17.56 -11.07
N GLN A 411 -10.54 16.60 -10.38
CA GLN A 411 -10.61 15.21 -10.83
C GLN A 411 -11.95 14.92 -11.52
N THR A 412 -11.87 14.49 -12.77
CA THR A 412 -12.99 13.86 -13.48
C THR A 412 -12.84 12.35 -13.38
N ARG A 413 -13.92 11.64 -13.00
CA ARG A 413 -13.92 10.18 -12.83
C ARG A 413 -14.68 9.53 -13.99
N ASN A 414 -14.21 8.39 -14.44
CA ASN A 414 -14.90 7.56 -15.42
C ASN A 414 -14.96 6.10 -14.93
N PRO A 415 -16.16 5.56 -14.66
CA PRO A 415 -17.46 6.23 -14.77
C PRO A 415 -17.65 7.31 -13.69
N ALA A 416 -18.47 8.33 -13.98
CA ALA A 416 -18.67 9.47 -13.07
C ALA A 416 -19.35 9.12 -11.74
N VAL A 417 -20.00 7.95 -11.67
CA VAL A 417 -20.62 7.40 -10.45
C VAL A 417 -19.58 6.94 -9.43
N ASN A 418 -18.32 6.70 -9.86
CA ASN A 418 -17.30 6.26 -8.94
C ASN A 418 -17.04 7.33 -7.87
N PRO A 419 -16.76 6.91 -6.62
CA PRO A 419 -16.32 7.84 -5.60
C PRO A 419 -15.04 8.55 -6.05
N PHE A 420 -14.70 9.62 -5.35
CA PHE A 420 -13.42 10.27 -5.53
C PHE A 420 -12.29 9.22 -5.40
N MET A 421 -11.29 9.28 -6.29
CA MET A 421 -10.21 8.28 -6.36
C MET A 421 -8.90 8.93 -5.91
N PRO A 422 -8.50 8.82 -4.63
CA PRO A 422 -7.29 9.45 -4.14
C PRO A 422 -6.05 8.90 -4.85
N MET A 423 -5.16 9.78 -5.32
CA MET A 423 -3.97 9.36 -6.06
C MET A 423 -2.91 10.45 -6.13
N PRO A 424 -1.64 10.10 -6.40
CA PRO A 424 -0.62 11.06 -6.76
C PRO A 424 -0.85 11.59 -8.19
N VAL A 425 -0.53 12.86 -8.39
CA VAL A 425 -0.43 13.52 -9.70
C VAL A 425 0.96 14.12 -9.79
N VAL A 426 1.74 13.64 -10.74
CA VAL A 426 3.07 14.18 -11.04
C VAL A 426 2.91 15.39 -11.95
N ILE A 427 3.51 16.52 -11.60
CA ILE A 427 3.55 17.72 -12.44
C ILE A 427 5.00 18.04 -12.74
N LYS A 428 5.38 18.01 -14.02
CA LYS A 428 6.69 18.49 -14.48
C LYS A 428 6.62 19.99 -14.72
N ILE A 429 7.57 20.71 -14.17
CA ILE A 429 7.64 22.18 -14.20
C ILE A 429 9.02 22.56 -14.73
N ALA A 430 9.06 23.35 -15.80
CA ALA A 430 10.30 23.86 -16.38
C ALA A 430 10.24 25.37 -16.61
N ASN A 431 11.40 26.01 -16.71
CA ASN A 431 11.50 27.40 -17.16
C ASN A 431 11.21 27.53 -18.67
N ALA A 432 11.04 28.76 -19.16
CA ALA A 432 10.63 29.00 -20.56
C ALA A 432 11.62 28.45 -21.59
N ALA A 433 12.92 28.42 -21.25
CA ALA A 433 13.98 27.88 -22.10
C ALA A 433 14.15 26.36 -21.97
N ASN A 434 13.41 25.69 -21.09
CA ASN A 434 13.53 24.26 -20.77
C ASN A 434 14.97 23.83 -20.39
N THR A 435 15.71 24.72 -19.72
CA THR A 435 17.07 24.52 -19.21
C THR A 435 17.12 24.16 -17.73
N TYR A 436 16.07 24.52 -16.99
CA TYR A 436 15.85 24.08 -15.62
C TYR A 436 14.47 23.44 -15.53
N ASP A 437 14.41 22.23 -14.99
CA ASP A 437 13.16 21.53 -14.72
C ASP A 437 13.17 20.82 -13.36
N THR A 438 11.98 20.47 -12.89
CA THR A 438 11.77 19.58 -11.76
C THR A 438 10.39 18.95 -11.84
N SER A 439 10.20 17.84 -11.15
CA SER A 439 8.88 17.23 -10.96
C SER A 439 8.43 17.41 -9.52
N VAL A 440 7.17 17.80 -9.33
CA VAL A 440 6.51 17.81 -8.03
C VAL A 440 5.39 16.77 -8.02
N VAL A 441 5.16 16.12 -6.88
CA VAL A 441 4.06 15.17 -6.73
C VAL A 441 3.03 15.75 -5.79
N ILE A 442 1.79 15.83 -6.27
CA ILE A 442 0.64 16.32 -5.51
C ILE A 442 -0.26 15.13 -5.24
N TYR A 443 -0.52 14.82 -3.98
CA TYR A 443 -1.50 13.81 -3.64
C TYR A 443 -2.87 14.45 -3.52
N HIS A 444 -3.82 14.02 -4.36
CA HIS A 444 -5.18 14.54 -4.37
C HIS A 444 -6.03 13.67 -3.45
N TYR A 445 -6.27 14.11 -2.21
CA TYR A 445 -6.99 13.36 -1.18
C TYR A 445 -8.50 13.32 -1.41
N ALA A 446 -9.05 14.49 -1.75
CA ALA A 446 -10.47 14.72 -1.99
C ALA A 446 -10.62 15.93 -2.89
N ALA A 447 -11.84 16.20 -3.40
CA ALA A 447 -12.11 17.26 -4.36
C ALA A 447 -11.60 18.67 -3.98
N THR A 448 -11.40 18.93 -2.67
CA THR A 448 -10.90 20.20 -2.15
C THR A 448 -9.68 20.02 -1.24
N GLN A 449 -9.00 18.88 -1.31
CA GLN A 449 -7.89 18.55 -0.43
C GLN A 449 -6.73 17.99 -1.24
N LEU A 450 -5.68 18.80 -1.36
CA LEU A 450 -4.38 18.45 -1.88
C LEU A 450 -3.38 18.35 -0.74
N GLY A 451 -2.32 17.59 -0.98
CA GLY A 451 -1.13 17.58 -0.15
C GLY A 451 0.12 17.35 -0.98
N TYR A 452 1.26 17.67 -0.40
CA TYR A 452 2.57 17.40 -0.99
C TYR A 452 2.89 15.91 -0.83
N ALA A 453 3.50 15.32 -1.86
CA ALA A 453 4.18 14.05 -1.77
C ALA A 453 5.64 14.27 -2.21
N ASP A 454 6.58 13.98 -1.33
CA ASP A 454 8.00 14.15 -1.62
C ASP A 454 8.85 13.00 -1.05
N ALA A 455 10.04 12.81 -1.62
CA ALA A 455 10.91 11.69 -1.24
C ALA A 455 11.49 11.79 0.18
N VAL A 456 11.50 12.99 0.78
CA VAL A 456 12.08 13.27 2.10
C VAL A 456 11.04 13.07 3.20
N ASN A 457 9.94 13.81 3.13
CA ASN A 457 8.86 13.85 4.10
C ASN A 457 7.79 12.79 3.83
N GLY A 458 7.74 12.22 2.62
CA GLY A 458 6.71 11.26 2.22
C GLY A 458 5.41 12.00 1.89
N LEU A 459 4.29 11.50 2.41
CA LEU A 459 2.96 12.02 2.14
C LEU A 459 2.54 13.04 3.22
N GLY A 460 2.47 14.33 2.86
CA GLY A 460 2.04 15.41 3.74
C GLY A 460 0.52 15.44 3.98
N PRO A 461 0.05 16.04 5.08
CA PRO A 461 -1.38 16.03 5.44
C PRO A 461 -2.24 16.77 4.39
N PRO A 462 -3.54 16.43 4.27
CA PRO A 462 -4.46 17.19 3.43
C PRO A 462 -4.56 18.63 3.94
N SER A 463 -4.32 19.62 3.07
CA SER A 463 -4.29 21.04 3.46
C SER A 463 -5.44 21.85 2.88
N SER A 464 -5.45 22.02 1.56
CA SER A 464 -6.22 23.04 0.84
C SER A 464 -6.55 22.55 -0.58
N ASP A 465 -7.37 23.30 -1.30
CA ASP A 465 -7.75 23.00 -2.69
C ASP A 465 -6.65 23.35 -3.71
N PHE A 466 -5.59 24.05 -3.29
CA PHE A 466 -4.37 24.27 -4.07
C PHE A 466 -3.10 24.06 -3.23
N VAL A 467 -1.97 23.82 -3.91
CA VAL A 467 -0.63 23.74 -3.31
C VAL A 467 0.26 24.84 -3.87
N THR A 468 1.21 25.32 -3.07
CA THR A 468 2.18 26.36 -3.47
C THR A 468 3.61 25.79 -3.48
N TYR A 469 4.38 26.05 -4.52
CA TYR A 469 5.80 25.70 -4.60
C TYR A 469 6.65 26.93 -4.94
N ASN A 470 7.85 26.98 -4.38
CA ASN A 470 8.86 27.98 -4.71
C ASN A 470 10.05 27.29 -5.37
N PHE A 471 10.55 27.87 -6.47
CA PHE A 471 11.65 27.31 -7.23
C PHE A 471 12.86 28.26 -7.30
N SER A 472 14.00 27.75 -7.77
CA SER A 472 15.17 28.58 -8.09
C SER A 472 15.05 29.29 -9.45
N PHE A 473 14.02 28.97 -10.23
CA PHE A 473 13.74 29.53 -11.54
C PHE A 473 12.27 29.95 -11.66
N VAL A 474 11.94 30.75 -12.67
CA VAL A 474 10.56 31.15 -12.98
C VAL A 474 9.85 30.01 -13.74
N PRO A 475 8.78 29.39 -13.18
CA PRO A 475 8.00 28.37 -13.88
C PRO A 475 7.34 28.91 -15.15
N ALA A 476 7.35 28.14 -16.23
CA ALA A 476 6.71 28.54 -17.49
C ALA A 476 6.06 27.37 -18.25
N ILE A 477 6.68 26.19 -18.24
CA ILE A 477 6.14 24.99 -18.88
C ILE A 477 5.64 24.06 -17.78
N ILE A 478 4.35 23.80 -17.76
CA ILE A 478 3.67 22.95 -16.77
C ILE A 478 3.05 21.77 -17.52
N THR A 479 3.43 20.54 -17.17
CA THR A 479 2.91 19.33 -17.84
C THR A 479 2.48 18.29 -16.82
N VAL A 480 1.28 17.75 -16.99
CA VAL A 480 0.74 16.70 -16.13
C VAL A 480 1.30 15.34 -16.56
N ASP A 481 2.02 14.70 -15.65
CA ASP A 481 2.52 13.33 -15.72
C ASP A 481 3.17 12.93 -17.07
N PRO A 482 4.14 13.73 -17.59
CA PRO A 482 4.74 13.46 -18.91
C PRO A 482 5.50 12.14 -18.97
N ASP A 483 5.99 11.65 -17.83
CA ASP A 483 6.72 10.38 -17.73
C ASP A 483 5.80 9.18 -17.50
N ASN A 484 4.47 9.39 -17.48
CA ASN A 484 3.46 8.34 -17.28
C ASN A 484 3.61 7.54 -15.98
N LYS A 485 4.01 8.19 -14.89
CA LYS A 485 4.24 7.56 -13.59
C LYS A 485 2.93 7.29 -12.83
N THR A 486 1.82 7.90 -13.25
CA THR A 486 0.53 7.80 -12.57
C THR A 486 -0.61 7.50 -13.54
N MET A 487 -1.81 7.23 -13.01
CA MET A 487 -3.03 7.11 -13.81
C MET A 487 -3.57 8.47 -14.30
N ALA A 488 -2.92 9.60 -13.98
CA ALA A 488 -3.40 10.94 -14.30
C ALA A 488 -3.24 11.25 -15.79
N SER A 489 -4.18 11.97 -16.36
CA SER A 489 -4.14 12.41 -17.74
C SER A 489 -4.90 13.73 -17.83
N GLY A 490 -4.35 14.68 -18.57
CA GLY A 490 -5.01 15.96 -18.80
C GLY A 490 -4.03 17.12 -18.80
N SER A 491 -4.54 18.31 -18.53
CA SER A 491 -3.80 19.56 -18.63
C SER A 491 -4.27 20.56 -17.60
N LEU A 492 -3.40 21.53 -17.29
CA LEU A 492 -3.70 22.65 -16.41
C LEU A 492 -3.71 23.95 -17.21
N THR A 493 -4.55 24.89 -16.80
CA THR A 493 -4.69 26.20 -17.44
C THR A 493 -4.03 27.27 -16.60
N GLN A 494 -3.23 28.15 -17.21
CA GLN A 494 -2.67 29.29 -16.49
C GLN A 494 -3.75 30.33 -16.19
N VAL A 495 -3.78 30.83 -14.97
CA VAL A 495 -4.57 32.00 -14.58
C VAL A 495 -3.65 33.17 -14.23
N PHE A 496 -4.17 34.40 -14.33
CA PHE A 496 -3.39 35.63 -14.14
C PHE A 496 -3.69 36.36 -12.84
N THR A 497 -4.63 35.85 -12.05
CA THR A 497 -4.88 36.26 -10.68
C THR A 497 -4.42 35.14 -9.76
N PRO A 498 -3.74 35.44 -8.63
CA PRO A 498 -3.42 34.40 -7.66
C PRO A 498 -4.67 33.63 -7.25
N LEU A 499 -4.53 32.31 -7.11
CA LEU A 499 -5.59 31.48 -6.54
C LEU A 499 -5.87 32.03 -5.13
N ALA A 500 -7.14 32.40 -4.89
CA ALA A 500 -7.55 33.38 -3.88
C ALA A 500 -7.19 33.01 -2.42
N VAL A 501 -7.35 34.00 -1.53
CA VAL A 501 -6.98 34.09 -0.10
C VAL A 501 -6.64 32.75 0.53
N SER A 502 -5.40 32.60 0.99
CA SER A 502 -5.01 31.39 1.72
C SER A 502 -4.99 31.68 3.21
N ILE A 503 -5.74 30.90 3.98
CA ILE A 503 -5.62 30.87 5.43
C ILE A 503 -4.29 30.19 5.75
N LEU A 504 -3.26 31.00 6.01
CA LEU A 504 -1.92 30.51 6.32
C LEU A 504 -1.87 29.85 7.70
N ASN A 505 -2.61 30.39 8.66
CA ASN A 505 -2.69 29.87 10.01
C ASN A 505 -3.98 30.33 10.68
N PHE A 506 -4.65 29.43 11.39
CA PHE A 506 -5.73 29.79 12.31
C PHE A 506 -5.56 28.99 13.59
N ALA A 507 -5.27 29.69 14.69
CA ALA A 507 -4.93 29.06 15.96
C ALA A 507 -5.63 29.75 17.13
N ALA A 508 -6.13 28.95 18.07
CA ALA A 508 -6.71 29.43 19.32
C ALA A 508 -5.89 28.86 20.48
N ASN A 509 -5.39 29.76 21.33
CA ASN A 509 -4.56 29.40 22.47
C ASN A 509 -5.24 29.85 23.76
N LYS A 510 -5.17 29.00 24.79
CA LYS A 510 -5.61 29.36 26.14
C LYS A 510 -4.66 30.40 26.74
N THR A 511 -5.22 31.41 27.39
CA THR A 511 -4.48 32.45 28.12
C THR A 511 -5.03 32.61 29.54
N ALA A 512 -4.39 33.42 30.38
CA ALA A 512 -4.84 33.69 31.74
C ALA A 512 -6.20 34.41 31.81
N THR A 513 -6.59 35.12 30.75
CA THR A 513 -7.78 35.99 30.68
C THR A 513 -8.84 35.49 29.69
N GLY A 514 -8.78 34.23 29.26
CA GLY A 514 -9.66 33.65 28.25
C GLY A 514 -8.90 32.96 27.12
N ASN A 515 -9.47 32.94 25.92
CA ASN A 515 -8.82 32.37 24.73
C ASN A 515 -8.38 33.46 23.76
N LYS A 516 -7.14 33.38 23.27
CA LYS A 516 -6.62 34.26 22.21
C LYS A 516 -6.61 33.52 20.89
N ILE A 517 -7.34 34.05 19.92
CA ILE A 517 -7.46 33.51 18.57
C ILE A 517 -6.63 34.39 17.64
N ASN A 518 -5.78 33.77 16.83
CA ASN A 518 -4.98 34.45 15.81
C ASN A 518 -5.24 33.81 14.44
N LEU A 519 -5.31 34.65 13.41
CA LEU A 519 -5.48 34.26 12.01
C LEU A 519 -4.39 34.96 11.19
N ALA A 520 -3.72 34.22 10.32
CA ALA A 520 -2.85 34.78 9.29
C ALA A 520 -3.44 34.45 7.92
N LEU A 521 -3.59 35.45 7.08
CA LEU A 521 -4.09 35.33 5.71
C LEU A 521 -3.02 35.80 4.72
N SER A 522 -2.75 35.03 3.65
CA SER A 522 -1.99 35.53 2.50
C SER A 522 -2.94 36.12 1.47
N TYR A 523 -2.60 37.27 0.90
CA TYR A 523 -3.53 38.04 0.08
C TYR A 523 -3.15 38.23 -1.39
N SER A 524 -4.18 38.20 -2.26
CA SER A 524 -4.20 38.69 -3.64
C SER A 524 -5.31 39.72 -3.97
N LYS A 525 -6.19 40.06 -3.01
CA LYS A 525 -7.31 41.03 -3.05
C LYS A 525 -7.45 41.73 -1.68
N PRO A 526 -8.41 42.65 -1.43
CA PRO A 526 -8.66 43.17 -0.07
C PRO A 526 -9.58 42.23 0.76
N VAL A 527 -9.30 42.00 2.06
CA VAL A 527 -10.31 41.50 3.05
C VAL A 527 -11.21 42.69 3.32
N ASP A 528 -12.53 42.47 3.27
CA ASP A 528 -13.49 43.47 3.75
C ASP A 528 -13.60 43.40 5.27
N ARG A 529 -13.82 42.19 5.81
CA ARG A 529 -13.85 41.91 7.26
C ARG A 529 -13.67 40.43 7.59
N VAL A 530 -13.30 40.14 8.83
CA VAL A 530 -13.18 38.77 9.35
C VAL A 530 -14.04 38.62 10.61
N ILE A 531 -15.01 37.72 10.60
CA ILE A 531 -15.85 37.42 11.75
C ILE A 531 -15.38 36.12 12.41
N LEU A 532 -15.13 36.14 13.72
CA LEU A 532 -14.93 34.94 14.50
C LEU A 532 -16.29 34.32 14.83
N LEU A 533 -16.44 33.04 14.52
CA LEU A 533 -17.54 32.22 14.96
C LEU A 533 -17.11 31.34 16.13
N LYS A 534 -18.03 31.11 17.06
CA LYS A 534 -17.82 30.30 18.27
C LYS A 534 -18.96 29.30 18.46
N SER A 535 -18.63 28.10 18.93
CA SER A 535 -19.57 27.02 19.20
C SER A 535 -19.20 26.28 20.48
N ALA A 536 -20.22 25.79 21.20
CA ALA A 536 -20.05 24.93 22.38
C ALA A 536 -19.94 23.44 22.03
N ASN A 537 -20.48 23.02 20.88
CA ASN A 537 -20.55 21.61 20.46
C ASN A 537 -19.74 21.30 19.18
N GLY A 538 -19.24 22.32 18.49
CA GLY A 538 -18.47 22.17 17.25
C GLY A 538 -19.33 22.06 15.98
N ASN A 539 -20.66 22.14 16.11
CA ASN A 539 -21.62 22.06 15.01
C ASN A 539 -22.40 23.37 14.84
N ASP A 540 -22.93 23.93 15.93
CA ASP A 540 -23.78 25.13 15.91
C ASP A 540 -22.93 26.37 16.23
N PHE A 541 -22.62 27.16 15.21
CA PHE A 541 -21.76 28.33 15.34
C PHE A 541 -22.57 29.63 15.37
N THR A 542 -22.23 30.49 16.33
CA THR A 542 -22.76 31.85 16.45
C THR A 542 -21.64 32.89 16.34
N ASP A 543 -21.98 34.10 15.91
CA ASP A 543 -21.04 35.21 15.82
C ASP A 543 -20.47 35.56 17.20
N ALA A 544 -19.14 35.47 17.33
CA ALA A 544 -18.41 35.88 18.54
C ALA A 544 -17.94 37.34 18.45
N GLY A 545 -17.71 37.84 17.24
CA GLY A 545 -17.35 39.22 16.95
C GLY A 545 -16.34 39.35 15.80
N GLU A 546 -15.99 40.58 15.45
CA GLU A 546 -15.05 40.87 14.36
C GLU A 546 -13.58 40.79 14.83
N MET A 547 -12.77 40.00 14.13
CA MET A 547 -11.33 39.88 14.39
C MET A 547 -10.61 41.14 13.91
N GLN A 548 -9.73 41.68 14.75
CA GLN A 548 -9.04 42.95 14.50
C GLN A 548 -7.70 42.70 13.79
N LEU A 549 -7.40 43.50 12.76
CA LEU A 549 -6.09 43.50 12.13
C LEU A 549 -5.05 44.02 13.14
N THR A 550 -4.03 43.21 13.40
CA THR A 550 -2.97 43.50 14.37
C THR A 550 -1.65 43.85 13.73
N ASN A 551 -1.35 43.28 12.56
CA ASN A 551 -0.13 43.54 11.82
C ASN A 551 -0.32 43.16 10.34
N ALA A 552 0.44 43.82 9.46
CA ALA A 552 0.57 43.46 8.05
C ALA A 552 2.06 43.38 7.70
N SER A 553 2.50 42.24 7.13
CA SER A 553 3.90 42.00 6.76
C SER A 553 3.97 41.42 5.35
N GLY A 554 4.38 42.23 4.38
CA GLY A 554 4.38 41.85 2.97
C GLY A 554 2.95 41.57 2.48
N THR A 555 2.69 40.36 2.01
CA THR A 555 1.36 39.91 1.56
C THR A 555 0.53 39.22 2.65
N ILE A 556 0.98 39.24 3.91
CA ILE A 556 0.33 38.55 5.04
C ILE A 556 -0.34 39.55 5.99
N ASN A 557 -1.62 39.34 6.25
CA ASN A 557 -2.37 40.07 7.26
C ASN A 557 -2.63 39.19 8.49
N TYR A 558 -2.34 39.71 9.67
CA TYR A 558 -2.52 39.04 10.95
C TYR A 558 -3.71 39.63 11.70
N TYR A 559 -4.72 38.81 11.96
CA TYR A 559 -5.89 39.19 12.75
C TYR A 559 -5.84 38.52 14.12
N SER A 560 -6.40 39.18 15.13
CA SER A 560 -6.55 38.58 16.45
C SER A 560 -7.92 38.88 17.06
N PHE A 561 -8.35 37.99 17.94
CA PHE A 561 -9.54 38.15 18.76
C PHE A 561 -9.31 37.55 20.15
N ASN A 562 -9.72 38.28 21.19
CA ASN A 562 -9.65 37.81 22.57
C ASN A 562 -11.06 37.45 23.06
N ASP A 563 -11.31 36.16 23.24
CA ASP A 563 -12.55 35.66 23.83
C ASP A 563 -12.38 35.55 25.35
N ALA A 564 -12.91 36.54 26.07
CA ALA A 564 -12.82 36.62 27.53
C ALA A 564 -13.75 35.61 28.25
N LEU A 565 -14.73 35.02 27.56
CA LEU A 565 -15.75 34.15 28.16
C LEU A 565 -15.89 32.82 27.39
N PRO A 566 -14.84 31.98 27.29
CA PRO A 566 -14.90 30.72 26.55
C PRO A 566 -15.95 29.75 27.13
N PHE A 567 -16.58 28.97 26.25
CA PHE A 567 -17.45 27.85 26.63
C PHE A 567 -16.67 26.74 27.35
N MET A 568 -17.38 26.06 28.26
CA MET A 568 -16.89 24.92 29.05
C MET A 568 -17.63 23.63 28.64
N PRO A 569 -16.96 22.46 28.60
CA PRO A 569 -15.54 22.23 28.91
C PRO A 569 -14.59 22.58 27.75
N ALA A 570 -15.13 22.94 26.58
CA ALA A 570 -14.35 23.33 25.42
C ALA A 570 -15.07 24.42 24.62
N SER A 571 -14.29 25.22 23.91
CA SER A 571 -14.78 26.16 22.89
C SER A 571 -14.26 25.74 21.54
N PHE A 572 -15.12 25.78 20.53
CA PHE A 572 -14.78 25.57 19.14
C PHE A 572 -14.85 26.91 18.41
N TYR A 573 -13.85 27.21 17.59
CA TYR A 573 -13.75 28.46 16.85
C TYR A 573 -13.55 28.21 15.37
N ARG A 574 -14.08 29.10 14.54
CA ARG A 574 -13.84 29.15 13.09
C ARG A 574 -13.88 30.60 12.64
N ALA A 575 -12.97 31.03 11.78
CA ALA A 575 -13.04 32.35 11.15
C ALA A 575 -13.93 32.27 9.90
N LYS A 576 -14.75 33.29 9.69
CA LYS A 576 -15.51 33.57 8.47
C LYS A 576 -14.96 34.83 7.83
N ILE A 577 -14.37 34.69 6.65
CA ILE A 577 -13.58 35.72 5.98
C ILE A 577 -14.39 36.25 4.81
N TYR A 578 -14.64 37.56 4.80
CA TYR A 578 -15.34 38.24 3.72
C TYR A 578 -14.34 38.93 2.81
N SER A 579 -14.46 38.70 1.51
CA SER A 579 -13.87 39.53 0.48
C SER A 579 -14.98 40.04 -0.45
N ALA A 580 -14.63 40.98 -1.34
CA ALA A 580 -15.58 41.62 -2.24
C ALA A 580 -16.39 40.64 -3.13
N THR A 581 -15.90 39.40 -3.33
CA THR A 581 -16.51 38.42 -4.24
C THR A 581 -16.85 37.08 -3.61
N GLU A 582 -16.40 36.78 -2.39
CA GLU A 582 -16.51 35.44 -1.80
C GLU A 582 -16.51 35.46 -0.26
N THR A 583 -16.93 34.34 0.33
CA THR A 583 -16.87 34.09 1.78
C THR A 583 -16.19 32.76 2.02
N GLU A 584 -15.10 32.77 2.79
CA GLU A 584 -14.30 31.59 3.12
C GLU A 584 -14.38 31.29 4.62
N TYR A 585 -14.16 30.03 5.02
CA TYR A 585 -14.12 29.63 6.41
C TYR A 585 -12.84 28.84 6.75
N SER A 586 -12.20 29.14 7.88
CA SER A 586 -11.00 28.43 8.37
C SER A 586 -11.26 26.97 8.73
N ALA A 587 -10.25 26.19 9.15
CA ALA A 587 -10.54 24.97 9.92
C ALA A 587 -11.21 25.32 11.27
N ILE A 588 -11.92 24.35 11.86
CA ILE A 588 -12.41 24.48 13.24
C ILE A 588 -11.26 24.15 14.19
N VAL A 589 -10.99 25.05 15.14
CA VAL A 589 -10.02 24.80 16.22
C VAL A 589 -10.74 24.66 17.55
N LYS A 590 -10.33 23.66 18.33
CA LYS A 590 -10.88 23.39 19.66
C LYS A 590 -9.89 23.83 20.74
N VAL A 591 -10.37 24.59 21.71
CA VAL A 591 -9.63 24.85 22.95
C VAL A 591 -10.33 24.11 24.07
N GLN A 592 -9.66 23.08 24.62
CA GLN A 592 -10.10 22.46 25.86
C GLN A 592 -9.75 23.34 27.05
N GLN A 593 -10.73 23.58 27.91
CA GLN A 593 -10.51 24.26 29.18
C GLN A 593 -10.13 23.23 30.23
N THR A 594 -8.96 23.41 30.85
CA THR A 594 -8.54 22.60 31.99
C THR A 594 -9.53 22.78 33.15
N HIS A 595 -10.23 21.72 33.53
CA HIS A 595 -10.91 21.64 34.82
C HIS A 595 -9.85 21.71 35.93
N LYS A 596 -9.67 22.88 36.56
CA LYS A 596 -9.24 22.88 37.96
C LYS A 596 -10.46 22.47 38.77
N LYS A 597 -10.30 21.49 39.67
CA LYS A 597 -11.31 21.20 40.71
C LYS A 597 -11.44 22.48 41.54
N ASN A 598 -12.43 23.29 41.20
CA ASN A 598 -12.67 24.59 41.82
C ASN A 598 -13.59 24.46 43.03
N LEU A 599 -14.10 23.26 43.33
CA LEU A 599 -14.93 22.92 44.48
C LEU A 599 -14.23 21.82 45.27
N THR A 600 -14.12 22.00 46.57
CA THR A 600 -13.53 21.05 47.53
C THR A 600 -14.45 20.92 48.73
N VAL A 601 -14.62 19.69 49.22
CA VAL A 601 -15.48 19.37 50.36
C VAL A 601 -14.65 18.64 51.41
N SER A 602 -14.54 19.21 52.62
CA SER A 602 -13.70 18.66 53.69
C SER A 602 -14.23 19.01 55.10
N PRO A 603 -14.07 18.14 56.10
CA PRO A 603 -13.56 16.76 56.01
C PRO A 603 -14.52 15.86 55.22
N ASN A 604 -13.99 14.79 54.63
CA ASN A 604 -14.77 13.77 53.93
C ASN A 604 -14.15 12.40 54.23
N PRO A 605 -14.75 11.55 55.08
CA PRO A 605 -16.11 11.70 55.63
C PRO A 605 -16.27 12.83 56.66
N ALA A 606 -17.46 13.41 56.75
CA ALA A 606 -17.85 14.44 57.71
C ALA A 606 -18.70 13.84 58.84
N ALA A 607 -18.42 14.24 60.08
CA ALA A 607 -19.19 13.85 61.26
C ALA A 607 -20.12 14.99 61.72
N ASP A 608 -19.55 16.16 62.02
CA ASP A 608 -20.34 17.27 62.59
C ASP A 608 -20.55 18.42 61.61
N VAL A 609 -19.47 18.91 60.98
CA VAL A 609 -19.51 20.05 60.05
C VAL A 609 -18.70 19.72 58.82
N VAL A 610 -19.21 20.12 57.65
CA VAL A 610 -18.51 20.04 56.37
C VAL A 610 -18.23 21.44 55.80
N ASN A 611 -17.02 21.65 55.33
CA ASN A 611 -16.58 22.86 54.65
C ASN A 611 -16.66 22.64 53.15
N ILE A 612 -17.43 23.48 52.47
CA ILE A 612 -17.59 23.46 51.02
C ILE A 612 -16.90 24.72 50.49
N SER A 613 -15.67 24.57 50.01
CA SER A 613 -14.84 25.67 49.51
C SER A 613 -14.80 25.67 47.99
N PHE A 614 -15.00 26.83 47.38
CA PHE A 614 -15.03 26.99 45.95
C PHE A 614 -14.46 28.32 45.45
N ASN A 615 -13.98 28.37 44.21
CA ASN A 615 -13.39 29.59 43.68
C ASN A 615 -14.46 30.69 43.45
N ASN A 616 -14.38 31.81 44.19
CA ASN A 616 -15.24 32.98 44.02
C ASN A 616 -14.48 34.32 44.20
N PRO A 617 -13.48 34.61 43.34
CA PRO A 617 -12.57 35.74 43.55
C PRO A 617 -13.24 37.09 43.34
N GLY A 618 -14.30 37.14 42.53
CA GLY A 618 -15.10 38.35 42.28
C GLY A 618 -16.16 38.63 43.36
N ARG A 619 -16.28 37.77 44.37
CA ARG A 619 -17.32 37.83 45.41
C ARG A 619 -18.73 38.03 44.85
N GLU A 620 -19.01 37.38 43.73
CA GLU A 620 -20.34 37.36 43.13
C GLU A 620 -21.28 36.53 44.02
N LYS A 621 -22.57 36.84 43.95
CA LYS A 621 -23.59 36.10 44.71
C LYS A 621 -23.76 34.71 44.06
N VAL A 622 -23.45 33.65 44.80
CA VAL A 622 -23.56 32.26 44.35
C VAL A 622 -24.49 31.48 45.26
N ALA A 623 -25.25 30.54 44.70
CA ALA A 623 -26.05 29.61 45.47
C ALA A 623 -25.28 28.31 45.68
N VAL A 624 -25.21 27.83 46.92
CA VAL A 624 -24.61 26.55 47.29
C VAL A 624 -25.72 25.65 47.81
N ARG A 625 -25.82 24.44 47.25
CA ARG A 625 -26.87 23.47 47.53
C ARG A 625 -26.26 22.12 47.93
N VAL A 626 -26.78 21.49 48.96
CA VAL A 626 -26.45 20.11 49.34
C VAL A 626 -27.66 19.22 49.11
N VAL A 627 -27.48 18.14 48.35
CA VAL A 627 -28.54 17.16 48.06
C VAL A 627 -28.13 15.76 48.53
N ASN A 628 -29.11 14.95 48.94
CA ASN A 628 -28.88 13.55 49.25
C ASN A 628 -28.88 12.68 47.97
N ALA A 629 -28.57 11.38 48.11
CA ALA A 629 -28.53 10.44 46.98
C ALA A 629 -29.85 10.31 46.18
N ALA A 630 -31.00 10.65 46.77
CA ALA A 630 -32.30 10.66 46.11
C ALA A 630 -32.60 12.02 45.42
N GLY A 631 -31.67 12.97 45.44
CA GLY A 631 -31.82 14.30 44.84
C GLY A 631 -32.61 15.29 45.71
N LYS A 632 -32.98 14.93 46.95
CA LYS A 632 -33.67 15.84 47.88
C LYS A 632 -32.69 16.88 48.40
N VAL A 633 -33.09 18.16 48.34
CA VAL A 633 -32.31 19.28 48.89
C VAL A 633 -32.35 19.24 50.40
N MET A 634 -31.16 19.18 51.00
CA MET A 634 -30.96 19.19 52.46
C MET A 634 -30.60 20.59 52.96
N MET A 635 -29.94 21.38 52.12
CA MET A 635 -29.64 22.78 52.37
C MET A 635 -29.45 23.51 51.05
N GLU A 636 -29.87 24.76 51.00
CA GLU A 636 -29.53 25.71 49.95
C GLU A 636 -29.36 27.09 50.56
N THR A 637 -28.23 27.74 50.27
CA THR A 637 -27.92 29.08 50.77
C THR A 637 -27.19 29.89 49.71
N GLU A 638 -27.33 31.21 49.77
CA GLU A 638 -26.53 32.10 48.94
C GLU A 638 -25.36 32.67 49.74
N THR A 639 -24.22 32.86 49.08
CA THR A 639 -23.04 33.48 49.67
C THR A 639 -22.28 34.32 48.64
N LYS A 640 -21.53 35.32 49.11
CA LYS A 640 -20.53 36.04 48.31
C LYS A 640 -19.11 35.60 48.63
N ASN A 641 -18.94 34.69 49.58
CA ASN A 641 -17.65 34.13 49.94
C ASN A 641 -17.27 33.01 48.96
N ASP A 642 -16.06 32.51 49.12
CA ASP A 642 -15.45 31.36 48.45
C ASP A 642 -15.55 30.07 49.29
N PHE A 643 -16.37 30.08 50.35
CA PHE A 643 -16.68 28.89 51.13
C PHE A 643 -18.01 29.03 51.88
N ILE A 644 -18.55 27.88 52.31
CA ILE A 644 -19.58 27.78 53.36
C ILE A 644 -19.22 26.67 54.36
N HIS A 645 -19.70 26.83 55.58
CA HIS A 645 -19.71 25.79 56.61
C HIS A 645 -21.14 25.26 56.73
N PHE A 646 -21.30 23.94 56.73
CA PHE A 646 -22.61 23.30 56.85
C PHE A 646 -22.58 22.24 57.94
N ASP A 647 -23.46 22.40 58.93
CA ASP A 647 -23.67 21.43 59.99
C ASP A 647 -24.43 20.21 59.45
N VAL A 648 -23.79 19.04 59.54
CA VAL A 648 -24.30 17.76 59.05
C VAL A 648 -24.65 16.80 60.19
N SER A 649 -24.53 17.22 61.45
CA SER A 649 -24.79 16.38 62.63
C SER A 649 -26.21 15.79 62.65
N ASN A 650 -27.19 16.51 62.10
CA ASN A 650 -28.59 16.08 62.00
C ASN A 650 -28.93 15.29 60.72
N LEU A 651 -27.95 15.01 59.86
CA LEU A 651 -28.12 14.22 58.65
C LEU A 651 -27.85 12.73 58.94
N SER A 652 -28.59 11.84 58.29
CA SER A 652 -28.33 10.40 58.37
C SER A 652 -27.03 10.02 57.66
N ALA A 653 -26.34 8.97 58.13
CA ALA A 653 -25.21 8.39 57.42
C ALA A 653 -25.55 8.11 55.94
N GLY A 654 -24.68 8.55 55.03
CA GLY A 654 -24.92 8.40 53.60
C GLY A 654 -24.10 9.32 52.72
N MET A 655 -24.29 9.19 51.41
CA MET A 655 -23.63 10.01 50.40
C MET A 655 -24.46 11.25 50.06
N TYR A 656 -23.80 12.39 50.06
CA TYR A 656 -24.35 13.70 49.71
C TYR A 656 -23.53 14.34 48.59
N VAL A 657 -24.16 15.26 47.86
CA VAL A 657 -23.54 16.03 46.79
C VAL A 657 -23.67 17.52 47.11
N ALA A 658 -22.53 18.20 47.23
CA ALA A 658 -22.46 19.65 47.29
C ALA A 658 -22.42 20.21 45.87
N GLN A 659 -23.22 21.23 45.60
CA GLN A 659 -23.38 21.87 44.30
C GLN A 659 -23.21 23.38 44.44
N VAL A 660 -22.43 24.01 43.56
CA VAL A 660 -22.35 25.47 43.44
C VAL A 660 -23.00 25.88 42.14
N LEU A 661 -24.06 26.67 42.26
CA LEU A 661 -24.94 27.13 41.20
C LEU A 661 -24.64 28.61 40.92
N ARG A 662 -24.31 28.91 39.66
CA ARG A 662 -24.11 30.28 39.18
C ARG A 662 -24.98 30.52 37.95
N PRO A 663 -25.72 31.64 37.86
CA PRO A 663 -26.54 31.94 36.69
C PRO A 663 -25.74 31.85 35.39
N GLY A 664 -26.23 31.07 34.42
CA GLY A 664 -25.60 30.92 33.10
C GLY A 664 -24.28 30.12 33.07
N ARG A 665 -23.87 29.47 34.17
CA ARG A 665 -22.70 28.57 34.20
C ARG A 665 -23.12 27.13 34.54
N ALA A 666 -22.30 26.16 34.12
CA ALA A 666 -22.47 24.77 34.53
C ALA A 666 -22.31 24.62 36.05
N THR A 667 -23.14 23.77 36.67
CA THR A 667 -23.08 23.46 38.10
C THR A 667 -21.76 22.77 38.43
N GLU A 668 -21.01 23.32 39.38
CA GLU A 668 -19.86 22.61 39.98
C GLU A 668 -20.39 21.70 41.09
N ALA A 669 -19.95 20.43 41.14
CA ALA A 669 -20.40 19.49 42.16
C ALA A 669 -19.28 18.58 42.66
N ASP A 670 -19.31 18.26 43.96
CA ASP A 670 -18.42 17.27 44.58
C ASP A 670 -19.18 16.45 45.63
N LYS A 671 -18.73 15.22 45.85
CA LYS A 671 -19.41 14.25 46.72
C LYS A 671 -18.73 14.18 48.08
N PHE A 672 -19.52 14.01 49.13
CA PHE A 672 -19.00 13.72 50.46
C PHE A 672 -19.88 12.72 51.21
N LEU A 673 -19.28 12.03 52.18
CA LEU A 673 -19.93 11.04 53.03
C LEU A 673 -20.17 11.64 54.41
N VAL A 674 -21.34 11.36 54.98
CA VAL A 674 -21.65 11.56 56.40
C VAL A 674 -21.57 10.19 57.08
N ASN A 675 -20.80 10.05 58.16
CA ASN A 675 -20.36 8.73 58.67
C ASN A 675 -20.80 8.36 60.10
N HIS A 676 -21.69 9.12 60.73
CA HIS A 676 -22.20 8.84 62.08
C HIS A 676 -23.57 8.16 62.12
#